data_AF-A0A2E8PP12-F1
#
_entry.id   AF-A0A2E8PP12-F1
#
_cell.length_a   1.000
_cell.length_b   1.000
_cell.length_c   1.000
_cell.angle_alpha   90.00
_cell.angle_beta   90.00
_cell.angle_gamma   90.00
#
_symmetry.space_group_name_H-M   'P 1'
#
loop_
_entity.id
_entity.type
_entity.pdbx_description
1 polymer ?
#
loop_
_entity_poly.entity_id
_entity_poly.type
_entity_poly.pdbx_seq_one_letter_code
_entity_poly.pdbx_strand_id
1 'polypeptide(L)'
;MITTISKLIATFLAALLLGTLSFCIKDYPEDPLLLLAGSASLKLGGEVLGLNGSLTLSNGGDTVVITSDGAFQFPGSYASGSPYNVQITDSPINQECTVSSGAGVMLANITTVFVECTDTAVTIDSIQRPYLSSQGGAHNISTFDWTPEYTENFEIRIGADCSTGALSTWTNNSGTTTTSVQQTSGINQTDLVPGPNTIHVCILDGSSNVIDSNSFTIVRDDVSPTVTLSVTTGTFASAQSVSVSCTDPASGCNATVYTIQDVALPGAANPADPAVTTDGTPTTGVLYAGPLNAADLRNTQIEVLAIDRAGNRSALAIGNYTVDATLPVLSLSAPTREFVSNTAGAPYNSSDLTWTSNRSNMDYFIWYGATDCQGTAGTLMTSGTTTGAGDTVTVNAAMIPVGTHTITVAERNLAGFYGCQTTTLTRDDTPPTLVAGGTSNGDSIAYNGAIDIRLSEQIDTGSISVGGGDLDAEASLPPVISTTSNTDDTIQIFPMSNWSAGLGRVVDVDVRDRAGNLLTLNWSLDLPDGTVEPMYAAAPNWNQHIRNDGSFIYDAAGTLCDGSETGFITSCLHGGELRKVQVLNETSCAGLSATDTNGWFEWACYDPPGPGPVEMYTIRRSSSLRQYINFGTQTWLTNDVSVSNGFSTPATVWWGNTIQSVPAGGVSMNTADAIYVTTGNLTMTGAITVLSDNVSFVTAPGTSMVTNVAAHQISVNNHRFVWIETNMSHIDGTGSSSGIFIRDSAFITVENSRLANYPGFGSAGQVRLINNRALLFRNMMIANNPSSSAITVYADSADSHHLWFDRIRAYNNMAGIFFRGNNPSVVRDMLVTRSLIHNNDGSGIYVDQGIQNSLFMNLLVANNGGSGIYLQGSVLSGGNTVVNVVSVNNQNGGLIPGDSSQFINLGLSDNGGADVLAPAAVGNFYSGALFSGRAGVGPDDQDGRCIAVGPGSGMQNDDDCSPEGPSDHTVVSAFDLADQFVGPNGIVGLYLIGNNWFAVANDFSGIGNSLTVPPAYPANSYRDRCDGTVLTGCREFDWQLLITAPSPGFRNALACPDTLPTMSVTHTFSSGTYTFLRNAYALETDADWDLPMCMGDEACLYTPNLGPYQGHAGLTNSGCTDLVADPTFGNVDFQEFNSNGVP
;
A
#
# COMPACT_ATOMS: atom_id res chain seq x y z
N MET A 1 43.22 -9.98 -28.62
CA MET A 1 44.57 -10.05 -28.02
C MET A 1 44.41 -10.84 -26.74
N ILE A 2 44.43 -12.17 -26.81
CA ILE A 2 45.64 -13.02 -26.85
C ILE A 2 46.39 -12.81 -25.54
N THR A 3 46.29 -13.74 -24.58
CA THR A 3 46.80 -15.12 -24.74
C THR A 3 45.81 -16.21 -24.31
N THR A 4 45.30 -17.04 -25.23
CA THR A 4 45.81 -18.36 -25.71
C THR A 4 45.67 -19.55 -24.75
N ILE A 5 45.01 -20.59 -25.28
CA ILE A 5 45.14 -22.04 -24.99
C ILE A 5 44.42 -22.47 -23.70
N SER A 6 43.15 -22.87 -23.76
CA SER A 6 42.79 -24.18 -24.33
C SER A 6 41.28 -24.32 -24.53
N LYS A 7 40.91 -25.03 -25.60
CA LYS A 7 39.61 -25.71 -25.83
C LYS A 7 38.41 -24.82 -26.19
N LEU A 8 38.39 -24.40 -27.46
CA LEU A 8 37.13 -24.17 -28.20
C LEU A 8 37.34 -24.39 -29.71
N ILE A 9 37.53 -25.64 -30.14
CA ILE A 9 37.21 -26.11 -31.50
C ILE A 9 36.69 -27.54 -31.35
N ALA A 10 35.44 -27.74 -31.80
CA ALA A 10 34.75 -29.00 -32.14
C ALA A 10 33.38 -29.08 -31.47
N THR A 11 32.43 -28.26 -31.94
CA THR A 11 31.00 -28.49 -31.67
C THR A 11 30.19 -27.91 -32.82
N PHE A 12 29.98 -28.70 -33.87
CA PHE A 12 28.82 -28.64 -34.77
C PHE A 12 28.81 -29.93 -35.60
N LEU A 13 28.17 -30.99 -35.10
CA LEU A 13 27.00 -31.62 -35.72
C LEU A 13 26.67 -32.98 -35.07
N ALA A 14 25.45 -33.07 -34.56
CA ALA A 14 24.61 -34.27 -34.45
C ALA A 14 25.09 -35.47 -33.60
N ALA A 15 24.68 -35.49 -32.33
CA ALA A 15 24.02 -36.66 -31.72
C ALA A 15 23.56 -36.29 -30.30
N LEU A 16 22.29 -35.92 -30.17
CA LEU A 16 21.56 -35.93 -28.90
C LEU A 16 20.92 -37.32 -28.78
N LEU A 17 21.56 -38.25 -28.07
CA LEU A 17 20.89 -39.22 -27.20
C LEU A 17 21.96 -39.98 -26.39
N LEU A 18 21.75 -40.04 -25.08
CA LEU A 18 22.68 -40.47 -24.04
C LEU A 18 23.07 -41.96 -24.15
N GLY A 19 24.38 -42.23 -24.03
CA GLY A 19 24.95 -43.56 -23.88
C GLY A 19 26.45 -43.47 -23.54
N THR A 20 26.76 -43.80 -22.30
CA THR A 20 28.06 -43.84 -21.60
C THR A 20 29.31 -44.23 -22.43
N LEU A 21 30.37 -43.40 -22.39
CA LEU A 21 31.78 -43.75 -22.68
C LEU A 21 32.54 -43.83 -21.34
N SER A 22 33.32 -44.87 -21.00
CA SER A 22 34.42 -45.59 -21.66
C SER A 22 35.80 -45.04 -21.26
N PHE A 23 36.69 -45.94 -20.79
CA PHE A 23 38.17 -45.98 -20.95
C PHE A 23 38.62 -47.36 -20.38
N CYS A 24 38.93 -48.39 -21.20
CA CYS A 24 40.19 -48.71 -21.92
C CYS A 24 41.38 -48.91 -20.96
N ILE A 25 42.13 -50.04 -20.95
CA ILE A 25 43.04 -50.67 -21.95
C ILE A 25 43.30 -52.13 -21.41
N LYS A 26 43.46 -53.24 -22.16
CA LYS A 26 44.60 -53.62 -23.02
C LYS A 26 44.44 -55.05 -23.62
N ASP A 27 44.78 -55.21 -24.93
CA ASP A 27 45.46 -56.32 -25.63
C ASP A 27 44.89 -57.77 -25.58
N TYR A 28 44.81 -58.61 -26.63
CA TYR A 28 45.32 -58.74 -28.02
C TYR A 28 44.70 -60.09 -28.56
N PRO A 29 44.96 -60.60 -29.79
CA PRO A 29 44.46 -60.21 -31.11
C PRO A 29 43.71 -61.33 -31.89
N GLU A 30 42.92 -60.91 -32.88
CA GLU A 30 42.79 -61.50 -34.24
C GLU A 30 42.22 -62.92 -34.45
N ASP A 31 41.10 -62.95 -35.17
CA ASP A 31 40.88 -63.86 -36.32
C ASP A 31 40.11 -63.02 -37.37
N PRO A 32 40.49 -62.99 -38.68
CA PRO A 32 39.86 -63.94 -39.61
C PRO A 32 40.66 -64.32 -40.89
N LEU A 33 40.42 -65.57 -41.34
CA LEU A 33 40.61 -66.17 -42.68
C LEU A 33 41.99 -66.76 -43.06
N LEU A 34 42.22 -68.01 -42.62
CA LEU A 34 42.77 -69.05 -43.51
C LEU A 34 42.12 -70.42 -43.22
N LEU A 35 40.99 -70.66 -43.89
CA LEU A 35 40.54 -72.01 -44.20
C LEU A 35 41.45 -72.57 -45.31
N LEU A 36 42.53 -73.23 -44.92
CA LEU A 36 43.23 -74.24 -45.73
C LEU A 36 43.47 -75.45 -44.83
N ALA A 37 42.58 -76.45 -44.99
CA ALA A 37 42.46 -77.70 -44.25
C ALA A 37 42.10 -77.54 -42.77
N GLY A 38 40.91 -78.04 -42.40
CA GLY A 38 40.52 -78.14 -40.99
C GLY A 38 41.60 -78.87 -40.21
N SER A 39 42.19 -78.19 -39.22
CA SER A 39 43.03 -78.83 -38.22
C SER A 39 42.10 -79.72 -37.41
N ALA A 40 41.99 -80.97 -37.84
CA ALA A 40 41.12 -81.96 -37.24
C ALA A 40 41.29 -81.91 -35.72
N SER A 41 40.20 -81.65 -34.99
CA SER A 41 40.15 -81.83 -33.54
C SER A 41 40.28 -83.33 -33.30
N LEU A 42 41.50 -83.75 -32.99
CA LEU A 42 41.81 -85.15 -32.78
C LEU A 42 41.39 -85.54 -31.37
N LYS A 43 40.90 -86.76 -31.24
CA LYS A 43 40.57 -87.37 -29.96
C LYS A 43 41.66 -88.36 -29.55
N LEU A 44 41.95 -88.35 -28.25
CA LEU A 44 42.84 -89.29 -27.61
C LEU A 44 42.00 -90.29 -26.83
N GLY A 45 42.24 -91.57 -27.09
CA GLY A 45 41.54 -92.67 -26.47
C GLY A 45 42.31 -93.96 -26.66
N GLY A 46 41.68 -95.03 -26.22
CA GLY A 46 42.34 -96.31 -26.08
C GLY A 46 41.36 -97.40 -25.70
N GLU A 47 41.89 -98.55 -25.35
CA GLU A 47 41.14 -99.67 -24.81
C GLU A 47 41.76 -100.09 -23.48
N VAL A 48 40.91 -100.34 -22.49
CA VAL A 48 41.29 -100.96 -21.23
C VAL A 48 40.84 -102.41 -21.23
N LEU A 49 41.73 -103.33 -20.85
CA LEU A 49 41.44 -104.74 -20.69
C LEU A 49 41.81 -105.20 -19.27
N GLY A 50 40.96 -106.03 -18.67
CA GLY A 50 41.19 -106.61 -17.36
C GLY A 50 40.91 -105.67 -16.19
N LEU A 51 40.23 -104.54 -16.37
CA LEU A 51 39.83 -103.58 -15.34
C LEU A 51 38.63 -104.07 -14.49
N ASN A 52 38.85 -104.10 -13.19
CA ASN A 52 37.92 -104.38 -12.12
C ASN A 52 38.03 -103.26 -11.08
N GLY A 53 37.15 -102.26 -11.18
CA GLY A 53 37.18 -101.07 -10.34
C GLY A 53 37.22 -99.77 -11.14
N SER A 54 37.66 -98.69 -10.49
CA SER A 54 37.78 -97.37 -11.10
C SER A 54 39.25 -97.03 -11.37
N LEU A 55 39.57 -96.72 -12.63
CA LEU A 55 40.87 -96.28 -13.10
C LEU A 55 40.77 -94.83 -13.57
N THR A 56 41.62 -93.94 -13.07
CA THR A 56 41.74 -92.57 -13.60
C THR A 56 43.02 -92.43 -14.41
N LEU A 57 42.86 -92.07 -15.69
CA LEU A 57 43.96 -91.70 -16.56
C LEU A 57 44.04 -90.18 -16.71
N SER A 58 45.25 -89.65 -16.86
CA SER A 58 45.50 -88.24 -17.15
C SER A 58 46.42 -88.07 -18.36
N ASN A 59 46.11 -87.08 -19.19
CA ASN A 59 47.00 -86.57 -20.23
C ASN A 59 47.25 -85.07 -19.99
N GLY A 60 48.29 -84.75 -19.21
CA GLY A 60 48.69 -83.36 -18.96
C GLY A 60 47.62 -82.51 -18.27
N GLY A 61 46.78 -83.11 -17.41
CA GLY A 61 45.73 -82.44 -16.65
C GLY A 61 44.30 -82.68 -17.17
N ASP A 62 44.13 -83.17 -18.40
CA ASP A 62 42.84 -83.69 -18.87
C ASP A 62 42.67 -85.13 -18.35
N THR A 63 41.67 -85.38 -17.52
CA THR A 63 41.48 -86.65 -16.81
C THR A 63 40.23 -87.39 -17.26
N VAL A 64 40.30 -88.72 -17.31
CA VAL A 64 39.15 -89.60 -17.56
C VAL A 64 39.09 -90.69 -16.51
N VAL A 65 37.91 -90.89 -15.91
CA VAL A 65 37.62 -91.98 -14.97
C VAL A 65 36.94 -93.11 -15.75
N ILE A 66 37.49 -94.32 -15.65
CA ILE A 66 37.08 -95.51 -16.38
C ILE A 66 36.69 -96.57 -15.35
N THR A 67 35.52 -97.18 -15.47
CA THR A 67 34.98 -98.09 -14.43
C THR A 67 34.75 -99.52 -14.92
N SER A 68 35.12 -99.85 -16.16
CA SER A 68 34.99 -101.19 -16.75
C SER A 68 35.85 -101.33 -18.00
N ASP A 69 36.10 -102.57 -18.42
CA ASP A 69 36.74 -102.90 -19.70
C ASP A 69 36.08 -102.25 -20.92
N GLY A 70 36.92 -101.95 -21.93
CA GLY A 70 36.51 -101.46 -23.23
C GLY A 70 37.17 -100.15 -23.63
N ALA A 71 36.66 -99.55 -24.72
CA ALA A 71 37.22 -98.33 -25.27
C ALA A 71 36.94 -97.11 -24.39
N PHE A 72 37.95 -96.27 -24.17
CA PHE A 72 37.84 -94.98 -23.49
C PHE A 72 38.31 -93.83 -24.38
N GLN A 73 37.89 -92.62 -24.05
CA GLN A 73 38.31 -91.40 -24.73
C GLN A 73 38.38 -90.25 -23.72
N PHE A 74 39.45 -89.46 -23.78
CA PHE A 74 39.58 -88.25 -22.98
C PHE A 74 38.54 -87.19 -23.40
N PRO A 75 37.97 -86.42 -22.46
CA PRO A 75 37.00 -85.37 -22.77
C PRO A 75 37.58 -84.31 -23.73
N GLY A 76 38.87 -83.98 -23.56
CA GLY A 76 39.57 -82.99 -24.35
C GLY A 76 39.58 -83.28 -25.85
N SER A 77 39.72 -82.20 -26.60
CA SER A 77 39.99 -82.21 -28.04
C SER A 77 41.36 -81.62 -28.25
N TYR A 78 42.20 -82.30 -29.03
CA TYR A 78 43.61 -81.94 -29.18
C TYR A 78 43.91 -81.60 -30.63
N ALA A 79 44.86 -80.70 -30.85
CA ALA A 79 45.28 -80.31 -32.20
C ALA A 79 46.20 -81.38 -32.83
N SER A 80 46.22 -81.47 -34.16
CA SER A 80 47.23 -82.25 -34.87
C SER A 80 48.63 -81.69 -34.57
N GLY A 81 49.55 -82.55 -34.12
CA GLY A 81 50.88 -82.20 -33.63
C GLY A 81 51.02 -82.12 -32.10
N SER A 82 49.93 -82.22 -31.32
CA SER A 82 50.02 -82.20 -29.85
C SER A 82 50.72 -83.46 -29.30
N PRO A 83 51.69 -83.34 -28.38
CA PRO A 83 52.18 -84.49 -27.66
C PRO A 83 51.09 -85.00 -26.71
N TYR A 84 51.02 -86.31 -26.52
CA TYR A 84 50.25 -86.94 -25.47
C TYR A 84 51.16 -87.82 -24.62
N ASN A 85 50.85 -87.88 -23.33
CA ASN A 85 51.49 -88.76 -22.35
C ASN A 85 50.41 -89.17 -21.34
N VAL A 86 49.71 -90.25 -21.66
CA VAL A 86 48.68 -90.86 -20.82
C VAL A 86 49.37 -91.58 -19.66
N GLN A 87 49.10 -91.10 -18.46
CA GLN A 87 49.57 -91.67 -17.21
C GLN A 87 48.38 -92.10 -16.37
N ILE A 88 48.57 -93.14 -15.56
CA ILE A 88 47.59 -93.52 -14.56
C ILE A 88 47.80 -92.59 -13.36
N THR A 89 46.74 -91.88 -12.98
CA THR A 89 46.76 -90.99 -11.81
C THR A 89 46.01 -91.58 -10.63
N ASP A 90 45.10 -92.53 -10.87
CA ASP A 90 44.46 -93.32 -9.82
C ASP A 90 44.27 -94.74 -10.35
N SER A 91 44.97 -95.71 -9.77
CA SER A 91 44.82 -97.11 -10.15
C SER A 91 43.65 -97.73 -9.40
N PRO A 92 42.88 -98.63 -10.05
CA PRO A 92 41.88 -99.42 -9.35
C PRO A 92 42.54 -100.20 -8.22
N ILE A 93 41.87 -100.23 -7.08
CA ILE A 93 42.27 -101.07 -5.96
C ILE A 93 42.26 -102.53 -6.44
N ASN A 94 43.32 -103.28 -6.15
CA ASN A 94 43.47 -104.72 -6.47
C ASN A 94 43.92 -105.04 -7.89
N GLN A 95 44.36 -104.04 -8.65
CA GLN A 95 44.94 -104.31 -9.95
C GLN A 95 46.11 -103.39 -10.24
N GLU A 96 47.10 -103.96 -10.92
CA GLU A 96 48.17 -103.18 -11.54
C GLU A 96 47.78 -102.94 -12.99
N CYS A 97 47.58 -101.67 -13.32
CA CYS A 97 47.32 -101.25 -14.70
C CYS A 97 48.61 -100.71 -15.30
N THR A 98 48.95 -101.18 -16.49
CA THR A 98 50.09 -100.67 -17.27
C THR A 98 49.60 -100.03 -18.54
N VAL A 99 50.13 -98.84 -18.86
CA VAL A 99 49.80 -98.13 -20.10
C VAL A 99 50.86 -98.44 -21.15
N SER A 100 50.45 -99.11 -22.23
CA SER A 100 51.26 -99.29 -23.43
C SER A 100 50.81 -98.34 -24.53
N SER A 101 51.76 -97.90 -25.35
CA SER A 101 51.53 -96.84 -26.37
C SER A 101 50.95 -95.53 -25.81
N GLY A 102 51.15 -95.28 -24.51
CA GLY A 102 50.59 -94.14 -23.76
C GLY A 102 51.22 -92.79 -24.09
N ALA A 103 52.34 -92.74 -24.80
CA ALA A 103 53.00 -91.50 -25.18
C ALA A 103 53.25 -91.40 -26.68
N GLY A 104 53.14 -90.21 -27.25
CA GLY A 104 53.36 -89.97 -28.68
C GLY A 104 52.98 -88.55 -29.11
N VAL A 105 52.87 -88.35 -30.42
CA VAL A 105 52.40 -87.09 -31.02
C VAL A 105 51.15 -87.37 -31.86
N MET A 106 50.08 -86.62 -31.61
CA MET A 106 48.78 -86.84 -32.24
C MET A 106 48.77 -86.28 -33.66
N LEU A 107 48.96 -87.12 -34.69
CA LEU A 107 48.77 -86.72 -36.09
C LEU A 107 47.40 -87.13 -36.66
N ALA A 108 46.72 -88.08 -36.01
CA ALA A 108 45.34 -88.51 -36.23
C ALA A 108 44.69 -88.90 -34.88
N ASN A 109 43.40 -89.27 -34.85
CA ASN A 109 42.76 -89.78 -33.63
C ASN A 109 43.57 -90.98 -33.12
N ILE A 110 44.00 -90.91 -31.87
CA ILE A 110 44.72 -92.01 -31.23
C ILE A 110 43.68 -92.83 -30.50
N THR A 111 43.52 -94.09 -30.91
CA THR A 111 42.69 -95.09 -30.22
C THR A 111 43.53 -96.31 -29.80
N THR A 112 44.85 -96.19 -29.88
CA THR A 112 45.81 -97.29 -29.70
C THR A 112 46.49 -97.27 -28.34
N VAL A 113 46.13 -96.34 -27.45
CA VAL A 113 46.57 -96.41 -26.05
C VAL A 113 45.93 -97.67 -25.48
N PHE A 114 46.74 -98.60 -25.00
CA PHE A 114 46.22 -99.85 -24.48
C PHE A 114 46.62 -99.97 -23.03
N VAL A 115 45.62 -100.01 -22.16
CA VAL A 115 45.83 -100.20 -20.73
C VAL A 115 45.47 -101.63 -20.39
N GLU A 116 46.46 -102.37 -19.93
CA GLU A 116 46.26 -103.73 -19.44
C GLU A 116 46.29 -103.68 -17.92
N CYS A 117 45.16 -104.00 -17.30
CA CYS A 117 45.01 -104.16 -15.88
C CYS A 117 45.05 -105.65 -15.56
N THR A 118 45.91 -106.03 -14.64
CA THR A 118 45.99 -107.39 -14.13
C THR A 118 45.70 -107.36 -12.64
N ASP A 119 44.84 -108.27 -12.18
CA ASP A 119 44.58 -108.44 -10.75
C ASP A 119 45.92 -108.65 -10.02
N THR A 120 46.14 -107.88 -8.97
CA THR A 120 47.24 -108.14 -8.04
C THR A 120 46.84 -109.33 -7.19
N ALA A 121 47.76 -110.26 -6.95
CA ALA A 121 47.54 -111.43 -6.10
C ALA A 121 47.54 -111.07 -4.60
N VAL A 122 47.44 -109.78 -4.27
CA VAL A 122 47.05 -109.21 -2.97
C VAL A 122 45.85 -108.28 -3.15
N THR A 123 44.75 -108.50 -2.44
CA THR A 123 43.56 -107.65 -2.51
C THR A 123 43.42 -106.77 -1.26
N ILE A 124 43.25 -105.46 -1.38
CA ILE A 124 42.71 -104.55 -0.35
C ILE A 124 41.18 -104.67 -0.35
N ASP A 125 40.62 -105.04 0.78
CA ASP A 125 39.20 -105.33 0.96
C ASP A 125 38.42 -104.09 1.46
N SER A 126 39.01 -103.29 2.36
CA SER A 126 38.38 -102.07 2.87
C SER A 126 39.41 -101.08 3.42
N ILE A 127 39.09 -99.78 3.35
CA ILE A 127 39.86 -98.70 4.00
C ILE A 127 38.88 -97.94 4.89
N GLN A 128 39.10 -97.97 6.21
CA GLN A 128 38.15 -97.37 7.14
C GLN A 128 38.15 -95.84 7.05
N ARG A 129 39.33 -95.21 6.89
CA ARG A 129 39.46 -93.74 6.86
C ARG A 129 40.46 -93.30 5.78
N PRO A 130 40.03 -92.59 4.73
CA PRO A 130 40.92 -92.07 3.70
C PRO A 130 41.60 -90.75 4.10
N TYR A 131 41.17 -90.11 5.20
CA TYR A 131 41.74 -88.87 5.73
C TYR A 131 42.18 -89.06 7.17
N LEU A 132 43.41 -88.67 7.50
CA LEU A 132 43.98 -88.68 8.84
C LEU A 132 44.55 -87.32 9.21
N SER A 133 44.74 -87.07 10.49
CA SER A 133 45.30 -85.83 11.03
C SER A 133 46.14 -86.08 12.27
N SER A 134 47.13 -85.22 12.46
CA SER A 134 47.93 -85.09 13.68
C SER A 134 47.29 -84.19 14.74
N GLN A 135 46.21 -83.47 14.42
CA GLN A 135 45.52 -82.60 15.37
C GLN A 135 44.86 -83.42 16.50
N GLY A 136 44.92 -82.89 17.71
CA GLY A 136 44.33 -83.52 18.88
C GLY A 136 42.82 -83.69 18.73
N GLY A 137 42.32 -84.93 18.80
CA GLY A 137 40.89 -85.25 18.70
C GLY A 137 40.37 -85.53 17.28
N ALA A 138 41.23 -85.41 16.26
CA ALA A 138 40.98 -85.84 14.89
C ALA A 138 41.32 -87.33 14.69
N HIS A 139 41.00 -87.90 13.53
CA HIS A 139 41.32 -89.29 13.23
C HIS A 139 42.81 -89.45 12.94
N ASN A 140 43.54 -90.16 13.80
CA ASN A 140 45.00 -90.31 13.66
C ASN A 140 45.43 -91.72 13.21
N ILE A 141 44.49 -92.66 13.05
CA ILE A 141 44.75 -94.02 12.61
C ILE A 141 43.69 -94.42 11.58
N SER A 142 44.14 -95.05 10.50
CA SER A 142 43.27 -95.75 9.56
C SER A 142 43.65 -97.23 9.55
N THR A 143 42.67 -98.10 9.67
CA THR A 143 42.85 -99.54 9.45
C THR A 143 42.33 -99.91 8.07
N PHE A 144 42.99 -100.86 7.45
CA PHE A 144 42.60 -101.40 6.16
C PHE A 144 42.77 -102.91 6.18
N ASP A 145 41.80 -103.58 5.59
CA ASP A 145 41.77 -105.03 5.49
C ASP A 145 42.31 -105.42 4.12
N TRP A 146 43.11 -106.48 4.05
CA TRP A 146 43.71 -106.97 2.81
C TRP A 146 43.97 -108.48 2.85
N THR A 147 43.90 -109.17 1.72
CA THR A 147 44.01 -110.63 1.60
C THR A 147 45.10 -111.01 0.59
N PRO A 148 46.13 -111.78 0.99
CA PRO A 148 47.18 -112.27 0.08
C PRO A 148 46.82 -113.61 -0.55
N GLU A 149 47.27 -113.88 -1.77
CA GLU A 149 47.21 -115.22 -2.38
C GLU A 149 48.47 -116.06 -2.11
N TYR A 150 49.50 -115.47 -1.50
CA TYR A 150 50.76 -116.14 -1.18
C TYR A 150 50.91 -116.42 0.32
N THR A 151 51.68 -117.46 0.66
CA THR A 151 52.16 -117.76 2.01
C THR A 151 53.63 -117.38 2.09
N GLU A 152 53.89 -116.09 2.24
CA GLU A 152 55.23 -115.48 2.13
C GLU A 152 55.37 -114.35 3.16
N ASN A 153 56.52 -113.66 3.18
CA ASN A 153 56.66 -112.49 4.05
C ASN A 153 55.87 -111.31 3.47
N PHE A 154 55.34 -110.44 4.31
CA PHE A 154 54.76 -109.17 3.88
C PHE A 154 55.36 -107.98 4.64
N GLU A 155 55.27 -106.81 4.03
CA GLU A 155 55.58 -105.52 4.63
C GLU A 155 54.58 -104.46 4.15
N ILE A 156 54.17 -103.55 5.03
CA ILE A 156 53.35 -102.38 4.71
C ILE A 156 54.28 -101.18 4.60
N ARG A 157 54.42 -100.62 3.40
CA ARG A 157 55.36 -99.53 3.12
C ARG A 157 54.64 -98.28 2.60
N ILE A 158 55.24 -97.13 2.85
CA ILE A 158 54.70 -95.82 2.52
C ILE A 158 55.74 -95.07 1.69
N GLY A 159 55.37 -94.62 0.51
CA GLY A 159 56.30 -93.98 -0.43
C GLY A 159 55.96 -94.32 -1.87
N ALA A 160 56.98 -94.30 -2.73
CA ALA A 160 56.79 -94.51 -4.17
C ALA A 160 56.57 -95.98 -4.55
N ASP A 161 57.18 -96.91 -3.82
CA ASP A 161 57.12 -98.35 -4.09
C ASP A 161 57.53 -99.18 -2.86
N CYS A 162 57.41 -100.51 -2.99
CA CYS A 162 57.78 -101.49 -1.97
C CYS A 162 59.29 -101.63 -1.69
N SER A 163 60.15 -101.09 -2.55
CA SER A 163 61.61 -101.23 -2.41
C SER A 163 62.24 -100.05 -1.67
N THR A 164 61.66 -98.86 -1.82
CA THR A 164 62.18 -97.60 -1.27
C THR A 164 61.29 -96.99 -0.21
N GLY A 165 60.01 -97.40 -0.13
CA GLY A 165 59.05 -96.89 0.84
C GLY A 165 59.44 -97.21 2.29
N ALA A 166 59.12 -96.31 3.22
CA ALA A 166 59.34 -96.51 4.64
C ALA A 166 58.33 -97.53 5.20
N LEU A 167 58.78 -98.42 6.08
CA LEU A 167 57.88 -99.37 6.75
C LEU A 167 56.92 -98.61 7.69
N SER A 168 55.61 -98.90 7.61
CA SER A 168 54.59 -98.38 8.53
C SER A 168 55.00 -98.69 9.97
N THR A 169 54.78 -97.77 10.92
CA THR A 169 55.13 -98.03 12.33
C THR A 169 54.02 -98.70 13.14
N TRP A 170 52.85 -98.92 12.52
CA TRP A 170 51.71 -99.55 13.19
C TRP A 170 51.85 -101.07 13.33
N THR A 171 51.03 -101.68 14.18
CA THR A 171 51.04 -103.13 14.40
C THR A 171 50.61 -103.89 13.14
N ASN A 172 51.18 -105.08 12.92
CA ASN A 172 50.94 -105.86 11.70
C ASN A 172 51.41 -105.14 10.42
N ASN A 173 52.55 -104.46 10.51
CA ASN A 173 53.25 -103.83 9.39
C ASN A 173 54.17 -104.79 8.63
N SER A 174 54.48 -105.95 9.21
CA SER A 174 55.34 -106.97 8.63
C SER A 174 55.11 -108.31 9.32
N GLY A 175 55.36 -109.40 8.61
CA GLY A 175 55.15 -110.74 9.14
C GLY A 175 55.08 -111.77 8.02
N THR A 176 54.53 -112.94 8.32
CA THR A 176 54.25 -113.98 7.33
C THR A 176 52.76 -114.05 7.06
N THR A 177 52.37 -114.09 5.79
CA THR A 177 50.99 -114.31 5.38
C THR A 177 50.66 -115.79 5.29
N THR A 178 49.37 -116.11 5.24
CA THR A 178 48.85 -117.38 4.77
C THR A 178 47.91 -117.13 3.61
N THR A 179 48.06 -117.91 2.54
CA THR A 179 47.25 -117.80 1.33
C THR A 179 45.75 -117.74 1.64
N SER A 180 45.08 -116.74 1.05
CA SER A 180 43.65 -116.46 1.10
C SER A 180 43.08 -116.15 2.50
N VAL A 181 43.89 -115.70 3.45
CA VAL A 181 43.43 -115.27 4.78
C VAL A 181 43.57 -113.75 4.94
N GLN A 182 42.45 -113.07 5.14
CA GLN A 182 42.42 -111.62 5.38
C GLN A 182 43.30 -111.24 6.57
N GLN A 183 44.07 -110.18 6.35
CA GLN A 183 44.90 -109.48 7.29
C GLN A 183 44.30 -108.09 7.51
N THR A 184 44.41 -107.57 8.73
CA THR A 184 44.13 -106.17 9.02
C THR A 184 45.44 -105.49 9.34
N SER A 185 45.78 -104.47 8.55
CA SER A 185 46.89 -103.58 8.81
C SER A 185 46.37 -102.17 9.00
N GLY A 186 47.26 -101.23 9.26
CA GLY A 186 46.87 -99.87 9.54
C GLY A 186 48.04 -98.92 9.46
N ILE A 187 47.69 -97.65 9.34
CA ILE A 187 48.61 -96.55 9.17
C ILE A 187 48.32 -95.55 10.28
N ASN A 188 49.39 -95.14 10.98
CA ASN A 188 49.33 -94.01 11.88
C ASN A 188 49.60 -92.73 11.08
N GLN A 189 48.94 -91.63 11.42
CA GLN A 189 49.22 -90.33 10.80
C GLN A 189 50.72 -89.95 10.87
N THR A 190 51.44 -90.40 11.90
CA THR A 190 52.89 -90.13 12.07
C THR A 190 53.74 -90.77 10.98
N ASP A 191 53.21 -91.79 10.30
CA ASP A 191 53.85 -92.41 9.15
C ASP A 191 53.66 -91.60 7.85
N LEU A 192 52.76 -90.62 7.86
CA LEU A 192 52.34 -89.85 6.70
C LEU A 192 52.91 -88.43 6.74
N VAL A 193 53.25 -87.87 5.57
CA VAL A 193 53.49 -86.43 5.44
C VAL A 193 52.19 -85.71 5.09
N PRO A 194 52.01 -84.42 5.44
CA PRO A 194 50.82 -83.66 5.03
C PRO A 194 50.59 -83.73 3.52
N GLY A 195 49.35 -84.01 3.11
CA GLY A 195 48.96 -84.27 1.71
C GLY A 195 48.67 -85.75 1.42
N PRO A 196 48.48 -86.13 0.15
CA PRO A 196 48.23 -87.51 -0.25
C PRO A 196 49.48 -88.39 -0.07
N ASN A 197 49.32 -89.57 0.51
CA ASN A 197 50.37 -90.56 0.70
C ASN A 197 49.94 -91.90 0.14
N THR A 198 50.79 -92.51 -0.70
CA THR A 198 50.55 -93.84 -1.26
C THR A 198 51.07 -94.91 -0.30
N ILE A 199 50.20 -95.87 0.02
CA ILE A 199 50.41 -96.96 0.95
C ILE A 199 50.47 -98.24 0.14
N HIS A 200 51.57 -98.98 0.25
CA HIS A 200 51.81 -100.24 -0.43
C HIS A 200 51.74 -101.41 0.55
N VAL A 201 51.02 -102.46 0.16
CA VAL A 201 51.08 -103.79 0.75
C VAL A 201 52.02 -104.62 -0.12
N CYS A 202 53.15 -105.03 0.43
CA CYS A 202 54.25 -105.65 -0.28
C CYS A 202 54.41 -107.10 0.16
N ILE A 203 54.48 -108.05 -0.77
CA ILE A 203 54.80 -109.45 -0.50
C ILE A 203 56.23 -109.72 -0.93
N LEU A 204 57.02 -110.37 -0.07
CA LEU A 204 58.43 -110.65 -0.30
C LEU A 204 58.73 -112.14 -0.21
N ASP A 205 59.61 -112.63 -1.09
CA ASP A 205 60.15 -113.99 -1.01
C ASP A 205 61.05 -114.17 0.23
N GLY A 206 61.48 -115.42 0.48
CA GLY A 206 62.41 -115.76 1.57
C GLY A 206 63.80 -115.10 1.48
N SER A 207 64.11 -114.36 0.40
CA SER A 207 65.33 -113.56 0.21
C SER A 207 65.07 -112.05 0.25
N SER A 208 63.87 -111.62 0.66
CA SER A 208 63.43 -110.22 0.75
C SER A 208 63.31 -109.49 -0.59
N ASN A 209 63.10 -110.20 -1.71
CA ASN A 209 62.72 -109.58 -2.98
C ASN A 209 61.19 -109.42 -3.05
N VAL A 210 60.71 -108.27 -3.50
CA VAL A 210 59.27 -108.05 -3.72
C VAL A 210 58.79 -108.96 -4.86
N ILE A 211 57.77 -109.78 -4.59
CA ILE A 211 57.16 -110.69 -5.57
C ILE A 211 55.76 -110.27 -5.98
N ASP A 212 55.06 -109.49 -5.15
CA ASP A 212 53.77 -108.89 -5.48
C ASP A 212 53.50 -107.66 -4.60
N SER A 213 52.67 -106.73 -5.06
CA SER A 213 52.24 -105.60 -4.25
C SER A 213 50.94 -104.95 -4.72
N ASN A 214 50.25 -104.30 -3.80
CA ASN A 214 49.04 -103.50 -4.11
C ASN A 214 49.04 -102.20 -3.29
N SER A 215 48.38 -101.14 -3.75
CA SER A 215 48.46 -99.83 -3.11
C SER A 215 47.17 -99.01 -3.10
N PHE A 216 47.06 -98.08 -2.16
CA PHE A 216 45.96 -97.12 -2.03
C PHE A 216 46.45 -95.80 -1.40
N THR A 217 45.62 -94.75 -1.42
CA THR A 217 46.01 -93.43 -0.89
C THR A 217 45.31 -93.09 0.42
N ILE A 218 46.06 -92.58 1.40
CA ILE A 218 45.53 -91.87 2.57
C ILE A 218 46.06 -90.43 2.54
N VAL A 219 45.17 -89.45 2.73
CA VAL A 219 45.54 -88.03 2.82
C VAL A 219 45.72 -87.64 4.28
N ARG A 220 46.88 -87.08 4.63
CA ARG A 220 47.08 -86.42 5.92
C ARG A 220 46.70 -84.95 5.80
N ASP A 221 45.65 -84.55 6.51
CA ASP A 221 45.17 -83.18 6.60
C ASP A 221 45.27 -82.69 8.05
N ASP A 222 46.19 -81.78 8.30
CA ASP A 222 46.40 -81.16 9.62
C ASP A 222 45.76 -79.76 9.72
N VAL A 223 45.06 -79.30 8.68
CA VAL A 223 44.52 -77.95 8.60
C VAL A 223 43.09 -77.95 9.10
N SER A 224 42.78 -77.07 10.04
CA SER A 224 41.40 -76.89 10.49
C SER A 224 40.55 -76.17 9.44
N PRO A 225 39.25 -76.55 9.29
CA PRO A 225 38.32 -75.81 8.46
C PRO A 225 38.12 -74.38 8.99
N THR A 226 37.80 -73.44 8.10
CA THR A 226 37.46 -72.05 8.47
C THR A 226 35.97 -71.79 8.30
N VAL A 227 35.37 -71.11 9.28
CA VAL A 227 33.96 -70.71 9.28
C VAL A 227 33.84 -69.19 9.12
N THR A 228 32.93 -68.74 8.26
CA THR A 228 32.57 -67.31 8.14
C THR A 228 31.06 -67.10 8.21
N LEU A 229 30.65 -66.00 8.83
CA LEU A 229 29.25 -65.54 8.91
C LEU A 229 29.00 -64.47 7.85
N SER A 230 27.85 -64.51 7.17
CA SER A 230 27.52 -63.56 6.09
C SER A 230 27.22 -62.14 6.57
N VAL A 231 26.88 -61.97 7.85
CA VAL A 231 26.56 -60.68 8.49
C VAL A 231 27.61 -60.43 9.57
N THR A 232 28.14 -59.21 9.61
CA THR A 232 29.08 -58.81 10.66
C THR A 232 28.34 -58.66 11.99
N THR A 233 28.99 -59.00 13.11
CA THR A 233 28.43 -58.77 14.45
C THR A 233 28.17 -57.27 14.68
N GLY A 234 27.09 -56.94 15.37
CA GLY A 234 26.75 -55.54 15.64
C GLY A 234 25.31 -55.31 16.07
N THR A 235 24.92 -54.04 16.06
CA THR A 235 23.60 -53.57 16.44
C THR A 235 22.85 -53.08 15.20
N PHE A 236 21.60 -53.50 15.04
CA PHE A 236 20.84 -53.32 13.80
C PHE A 236 19.44 -52.78 14.05
N ALA A 237 18.95 -51.98 13.10
CA ALA A 237 17.59 -51.44 13.08
C ALA A 237 16.61 -52.32 12.28
N SER A 238 16.98 -53.57 11.97
CA SER A 238 16.14 -54.55 11.30
C SER A 238 16.61 -55.96 11.60
N ALA A 239 15.69 -56.93 11.55
CA ALA A 239 16.04 -58.35 11.69
C ALA A 239 17.11 -58.76 10.66
N GLN A 240 18.04 -59.61 11.07
CA GLN A 240 19.15 -60.09 10.24
C GLN A 240 18.98 -61.56 9.88
N SER A 241 19.39 -61.93 8.65
CA SER A 241 19.46 -63.31 8.19
C SER A 241 20.93 -63.68 7.93
N VAL A 242 21.46 -64.59 8.75
CA VAL A 242 22.88 -64.93 8.84
C VAL A 242 23.11 -66.30 8.21
N SER A 243 23.85 -66.34 7.11
CA SER A 243 24.31 -67.59 6.48
C SER A 243 25.71 -67.95 6.97
N VAL A 244 25.98 -69.25 7.05
CA VAL A 244 27.27 -69.81 7.47
C VAL A 244 27.94 -70.47 6.26
N SER A 245 29.24 -70.23 6.07
CA SER A 245 30.04 -70.94 5.09
C SER A 245 31.25 -71.63 5.73
N CYS A 246 31.59 -72.81 5.25
CA CYS A 246 32.73 -73.61 5.69
C CYS A 246 33.64 -73.90 4.50
N THR A 247 34.93 -73.65 4.66
CA THR A 247 35.95 -73.95 3.65
C THR A 247 37.12 -74.68 4.28
N ASP A 248 37.58 -75.74 3.61
CA ASP A 248 38.77 -76.49 3.98
C ASP A 248 39.59 -76.82 2.71
N PRO A 249 40.91 -76.58 2.69
CA PRO A 249 41.72 -76.71 1.49
C PRO A 249 42.17 -78.15 1.15
N ALA A 250 41.97 -79.14 2.04
CA ALA A 250 42.54 -80.48 1.85
C ALA A 250 41.47 -81.58 1.90
N SER A 251 40.86 -81.85 3.06
CA SER A 251 39.87 -82.93 3.19
C SER A 251 38.43 -82.47 2.94
N GLY A 252 38.18 -81.16 2.95
CA GLY A 252 36.85 -80.58 2.78
C GLY A 252 36.01 -80.66 4.07
N CYS A 253 35.01 -79.80 4.19
CA CYS A 253 34.13 -79.78 5.36
C CYS A 253 33.25 -81.04 5.42
N ASN A 254 33.19 -81.68 6.58
CA ASN A 254 32.33 -82.82 6.85
C ASN A 254 31.00 -82.38 7.47
N ALA A 255 31.05 -81.55 8.52
CA ALA A 255 29.85 -81.03 9.18
C ALA A 255 30.06 -79.62 9.73
N THR A 256 28.96 -78.87 9.86
CA THR A 256 28.94 -77.56 10.52
C THR A 256 27.81 -77.55 11.53
N VAL A 257 28.14 -77.26 12.79
CA VAL A 257 27.21 -77.31 13.93
C VAL A 257 27.13 -75.93 14.54
N TYR A 258 25.93 -75.50 14.90
CA TYR A 258 25.72 -74.22 15.55
C TYR A 258 24.85 -74.34 16.80
N THR A 259 25.02 -73.38 17.71
CA THR A 259 24.05 -73.07 18.77
C THR A 259 23.59 -71.63 18.58
N ILE A 260 22.35 -71.37 18.96
CA ILE A 260 21.75 -70.05 18.89
C ILE A 260 20.93 -69.82 20.16
N GLN A 261 21.15 -68.68 20.80
CA GLN A 261 20.33 -68.22 21.91
C GLN A 261 19.74 -66.86 21.53
N ASP A 262 18.43 -66.73 21.72
CA ASP A 262 17.68 -65.53 21.38
C ASP A 262 16.88 -65.03 22.59
N VAL A 263 17.15 -63.81 23.06
CA VAL A 263 16.65 -63.26 24.33
C VAL A 263 16.01 -61.89 24.10
N ALA A 264 14.85 -61.63 24.71
CA ALA A 264 14.18 -60.32 24.62
C ALA A 264 15.03 -59.22 25.23
N LEU A 265 15.03 -58.04 24.60
CA LEU A 265 15.69 -56.86 25.17
C LEU A 265 14.89 -56.30 26.37
N PRO A 266 15.56 -55.83 27.45
CA PRO A 266 16.99 -55.95 27.72
C PRO A 266 17.35 -57.31 28.33
N GLY A 267 18.23 -58.07 27.69
CA GLY A 267 18.72 -59.36 28.20
C GLY A 267 19.91 -59.86 27.38
N ALA A 268 20.88 -60.54 28.00
CA ALA A 268 22.05 -61.06 27.28
C ALA A 268 21.78 -62.48 26.78
N ALA A 269 22.02 -62.73 25.49
CA ALA A 269 22.09 -64.08 24.95
C ALA A 269 23.48 -64.65 25.21
N ASN A 270 23.55 -65.93 25.60
CA ASN A 270 24.78 -66.70 25.70
C ASN A 270 24.43 -68.20 25.55
N PRO A 271 24.44 -68.76 24.32
CA PRO A 271 24.21 -70.19 24.12
C PRO A 271 25.36 -71.02 24.73
N ALA A 272 25.16 -72.32 24.85
CA ALA A 272 26.27 -73.23 25.10
C ALA A 272 27.11 -73.41 23.82
N ASP A 273 28.42 -73.58 23.94
CA ASP A 273 29.31 -73.83 22.80
C ASP A 273 28.85 -75.06 21.99
N PRO A 274 28.78 -74.97 20.64
CA PRO A 274 28.49 -76.12 19.80
C PRO A 274 29.62 -77.15 19.89
N ALA A 275 29.23 -78.42 19.93
CA ALA A 275 30.16 -79.53 19.99
C ALA A 275 29.72 -80.65 19.04
N VAL A 276 30.69 -81.31 18.44
CA VAL A 276 30.51 -82.38 17.44
C VAL A 276 31.39 -83.58 17.79
N THR A 277 31.02 -84.80 17.40
CA THR A 277 31.92 -85.97 17.44
C THR A 277 32.97 -85.85 16.34
N THR A 278 34.02 -86.67 16.39
CA THR A 278 35.06 -86.66 15.35
C THR A 278 34.52 -87.01 13.95
N ASP A 279 33.43 -87.79 13.87
CA ASP A 279 32.80 -88.16 12.59
C ASP A 279 31.75 -87.13 12.09
N GLY A 280 31.57 -85.99 12.76
CA GLY A 280 30.65 -84.93 12.29
C GLY A 280 29.22 -84.99 12.85
N THR A 281 28.95 -85.81 13.88
CA THR A 281 27.62 -85.86 14.53
C THR A 281 27.53 -84.84 15.68
N PRO A 282 26.54 -83.94 15.72
CA PRO A 282 26.40 -82.97 16.81
C PRO A 282 26.24 -83.64 18.19
N THR A 283 27.04 -83.25 19.18
CA THR A 283 26.84 -83.58 20.61
C THR A 283 26.19 -82.42 21.37
N THR A 284 26.38 -81.19 20.91
CA THR A 284 25.72 -79.98 21.42
C THR A 284 25.49 -79.03 20.25
N GLY A 285 24.26 -78.56 20.07
CA GLY A 285 23.85 -77.75 18.91
C GLY A 285 23.19 -78.55 17.79
N VAL A 286 22.97 -77.88 16.67
CA VAL A 286 22.20 -78.38 15.52
C VAL A 286 23.06 -78.34 14.27
N LEU A 287 22.92 -79.34 13.40
CA LEU A 287 23.58 -79.35 12.09
C LEU A 287 23.04 -78.22 11.22
N TYR A 288 23.92 -77.41 10.64
CA TYR A 288 23.56 -76.29 9.79
C TYR A 288 22.95 -76.78 8.47
N ALA A 289 21.73 -76.31 8.16
CA ALA A 289 20.99 -76.66 6.95
C ALA A 289 20.42 -75.45 6.18
N GLY A 290 20.53 -74.23 6.72
CA GLY A 290 20.01 -72.99 6.13
C GLY A 290 20.23 -71.76 7.02
N PRO A 291 19.91 -70.54 6.53
CA PRO A 291 20.20 -69.29 7.24
C PRO A 291 19.57 -69.19 8.63
N LEU A 292 20.27 -68.52 9.55
CA LEU A 292 19.89 -68.31 10.96
C LEU A 292 19.32 -66.90 11.16
N ASN A 293 18.29 -66.75 11.98
CA ASN A 293 17.58 -65.47 12.14
C ASN A 293 17.95 -64.80 13.47
N ALA A 294 18.32 -63.50 13.41
CA ALA A 294 18.34 -62.61 14.56
C ALA A 294 17.11 -61.69 14.49
N ALA A 295 16.13 -61.94 15.36
CA ALA A 295 14.82 -61.31 15.31
C ALA A 295 14.81 -59.91 15.96
N ASP A 296 13.80 -59.11 15.62
CA ASP A 296 13.60 -57.78 16.23
C ASP A 296 13.24 -57.86 17.73
N LEU A 297 13.62 -56.83 18.49
CA LEU A 297 13.54 -56.71 19.95
C LEU A 297 14.29 -57.81 20.71
N ARG A 298 15.40 -58.28 20.14
CA ARG A 298 16.19 -59.38 20.72
C ARG A 298 17.68 -59.09 20.73
N ASN A 299 18.36 -59.71 21.69
CA ASN A 299 19.77 -60.05 21.60
C ASN A 299 19.86 -61.51 21.16
N THR A 300 20.52 -61.76 20.02
CA THR A 300 20.77 -63.08 19.47
C THR A 300 22.29 -63.32 19.42
N GLN A 301 22.76 -64.40 20.03
CA GLN A 301 24.15 -64.87 19.87
C GLN A 301 24.13 -66.20 19.14
N ILE A 302 24.97 -66.31 18.11
CA ILE A 302 25.18 -67.49 17.29
C ILE A 302 26.63 -67.94 17.48
N GLU A 303 26.82 -69.21 17.78
CA GLU A 303 28.14 -69.83 17.84
C GLU A 303 28.21 -71.00 16.89
N VAL A 304 29.28 -71.09 16.11
CA VAL A 304 29.42 -72.07 15.03
C VAL A 304 30.77 -72.75 15.07
N LEU A 305 30.75 -74.08 14.94
CA LEU A 305 31.92 -74.94 14.83
C LEU A 305 31.79 -75.82 13.58
N ALA A 306 32.83 -75.89 12.76
CA ALA A 306 32.92 -76.85 11.66
C ALA A 306 33.95 -77.93 11.96
N ILE A 307 33.75 -79.09 11.33
CA ILE A 307 34.69 -80.21 11.33
C ILE A 307 34.89 -80.72 9.90
N ASP A 308 36.12 -81.04 9.54
CA ASP A 308 36.48 -81.59 8.24
C ASP A 308 36.40 -83.13 8.21
N ARG A 309 36.79 -83.77 7.10
CA ARG A 309 36.73 -85.24 6.97
C ARG A 309 37.89 -85.97 7.66
N ALA A 310 38.98 -85.28 7.99
CA ALA A 310 40.06 -85.81 8.82
C ALA A 310 39.74 -85.74 10.32
N GLY A 311 38.74 -84.94 10.70
CA GLY A 311 38.28 -84.72 12.07
C GLY A 311 38.84 -83.44 12.71
N ASN A 312 39.48 -82.54 11.95
CA ASN A 312 39.97 -81.26 12.45
C ASN A 312 38.80 -80.30 12.67
N ARG A 313 38.85 -79.56 13.77
CA ARG A 313 37.80 -78.61 14.17
C ARG A 313 38.21 -77.18 13.88
N SER A 314 37.27 -76.36 13.41
CA SER A 314 37.47 -74.93 13.25
C SER A 314 37.64 -74.23 14.60
N ALA A 315 38.14 -73.00 14.59
CA ALA A 315 37.88 -72.08 15.69
C ALA A 315 36.38 -71.78 15.79
N LEU A 316 35.92 -71.43 16.98
CA LEU A 316 34.53 -71.03 17.19
C LEU A 316 34.25 -69.67 16.53
N ALA A 317 33.28 -69.62 15.63
CA ALA A 317 32.81 -68.37 15.06
C ALA A 317 31.63 -67.85 15.88
N ILE A 318 31.80 -66.67 16.50
CA ILE A 318 30.81 -66.05 17.37
C ILE A 318 30.23 -64.81 16.68
N GLY A 319 28.90 -64.74 16.57
CA GLY A 319 28.17 -63.59 16.08
C GLY A 319 27.18 -63.08 17.12
N ASN A 320 27.37 -61.84 17.57
CA ASN A 320 26.43 -61.14 18.46
C ASN A 320 25.60 -60.12 17.67
N TYR A 321 24.28 -60.20 17.81
CA TYR A 321 23.33 -59.35 17.10
C TYR A 321 22.34 -58.75 18.09
N THR A 322 22.35 -57.42 18.23
CA THR A 322 21.34 -56.67 18.98
C THR A 322 20.40 -56.02 17.99
N VAL A 323 19.11 -56.31 18.04
CA VAL A 323 18.13 -55.75 17.10
C VAL A 323 17.00 -55.07 17.86
N ASP A 324 16.83 -53.77 17.62
CA ASP A 324 15.62 -53.00 17.98
C ASP A 324 15.34 -52.04 16.81
N ALA A 325 14.43 -52.46 15.93
CA ALA A 325 13.99 -51.70 14.76
C ALA A 325 13.00 -50.59 15.10
N THR A 326 12.42 -50.66 16.30
CA THR A 326 11.37 -49.76 16.72
C THR A 326 11.99 -48.53 17.39
N LEU A 327 11.80 -47.36 16.78
CA LEU A 327 12.25 -46.08 17.35
C LEU A 327 11.26 -45.60 18.42
N PRO A 328 11.70 -44.82 19.43
CA PRO A 328 10.80 -44.16 20.36
C PRO A 328 10.00 -43.09 19.61
N VAL A 329 8.71 -43.03 19.87
CA VAL A 329 7.81 -42.02 19.31
C VAL A 329 7.50 -41.02 20.41
N LEU A 330 7.97 -39.80 20.20
CA LEU A 330 7.80 -38.68 21.10
C LEU A 330 6.64 -37.80 20.62
N SER A 331 5.87 -37.29 21.56
CA SER A 331 4.89 -36.22 21.36
C SER A 331 5.27 -35.05 22.24
N LEU A 332 5.86 -34.02 21.63
CA LEU A 332 6.28 -32.79 22.30
C LEU A 332 5.11 -31.80 22.33
N SER A 333 4.79 -31.28 23.50
CA SER A 333 3.84 -30.16 23.63
C SER A 333 4.52 -28.83 23.34
N ALA A 334 3.71 -27.81 23.03
CA ALA A 334 4.23 -26.46 22.88
C ALA A 334 4.93 -26.02 24.18
N PRO A 335 6.05 -25.28 24.09
CA PRO A 335 6.69 -24.72 25.27
C PRO A 335 5.69 -23.84 26.02
N THR A 336 5.76 -23.82 27.35
CA THR A 336 4.89 -22.94 28.15
C THR A 336 5.00 -21.47 27.75
N ARG A 337 6.16 -21.06 27.21
CA ARG A 337 6.41 -19.80 26.51
C ARG A 337 7.36 -19.99 25.33
N GLU A 338 7.08 -19.35 24.21
CA GLU A 338 7.94 -19.37 23.02
C GLU A 338 9.11 -18.37 23.10
N PHE A 339 9.00 -17.39 24.00
CA PHE A 339 9.95 -16.29 24.18
C PHE A 339 10.38 -16.21 25.64
N VAL A 340 11.68 -16.04 25.87
CA VAL A 340 12.27 -15.91 27.21
C VAL A 340 13.32 -14.81 27.22
N SER A 341 13.53 -14.17 28.37
CA SER A 341 14.52 -13.11 28.56
C SER A 341 15.37 -13.35 29.80
N ASN A 342 16.66 -13.08 29.72
CA ASN A 342 17.55 -13.06 30.88
C ASN A 342 17.76 -11.65 31.46
N THR A 343 17.01 -10.65 30.96
CA THR A 343 17.10 -9.27 31.41
C THR A 343 16.46 -9.09 32.79
N ALA A 344 17.14 -8.34 33.67
CA ALA A 344 16.65 -8.06 35.00
C ALA A 344 15.31 -7.29 34.94
N GLY A 345 14.27 -7.82 35.59
CA GLY A 345 12.93 -7.22 35.58
C GLY A 345 12.00 -7.71 34.46
N ALA A 346 12.48 -8.57 33.56
CA ALA A 346 11.60 -9.34 32.67
C ALA A 346 10.95 -10.49 33.46
N PRO A 347 9.62 -10.67 33.38
CA PRO A 347 8.91 -11.69 34.13
C PRO A 347 9.11 -13.11 33.58
N TYR A 348 9.67 -13.28 32.38
CA TYR A 348 9.67 -14.55 31.63
C TYR A 348 11.09 -15.09 31.43
N ASN A 349 11.74 -15.51 32.51
CA ASN A 349 13.14 -15.97 32.49
C ASN A 349 13.33 -17.46 32.18
N SER A 350 12.26 -18.22 32.01
CA SER A 350 12.30 -19.65 31.71
C SER A 350 11.05 -20.12 30.96
N SER A 351 11.15 -21.29 30.33
CA SER A 351 10.04 -21.97 29.67
C SER A 351 10.14 -23.47 29.90
N ASP A 352 9.05 -24.09 30.34
CA ASP A 352 8.95 -25.54 30.48
C ASP A 352 8.61 -26.21 29.14
N LEU A 353 9.30 -27.32 28.88
CA LEU A 353 9.09 -28.25 27.78
C LEU A 353 8.55 -29.57 28.33
N THR A 354 7.35 -29.96 27.90
CA THR A 354 6.73 -31.23 28.30
C THR A 354 6.56 -32.15 27.10
N TRP A 355 6.90 -33.43 27.23
CA TRP A 355 6.68 -34.43 26.19
C TRP A 355 6.22 -35.77 26.77
N THR A 356 5.56 -36.57 25.94
CA THR A 356 5.27 -37.97 26.24
C THR A 356 6.05 -38.87 25.29
N SER A 357 6.41 -40.06 25.78
CA SER A 357 7.02 -41.12 24.98
C SER A 357 6.11 -42.34 24.96
N ASN A 358 6.11 -43.08 23.86
CA ASN A 358 5.51 -44.42 23.80
C ASN A 358 6.35 -45.49 24.51
N ARG A 359 7.48 -45.12 25.11
CA ARG A 359 8.38 -45.96 25.90
C ARG A 359 8.65 -45.33 27.25
N SER A 360 9.10 -46.15 28.19
CA SER A 360 9.52 -45.69 29.52
C SER A 360 10.91 -46.24 29.84
N ASN A 361 11.61 -45.53 30.72
CA ASN A 361 12.94 -45.86 31.20
C ASN A 361 14.02 -45.88 30.10
N MET A 362 13.89 -45.00 29.10
CA MET A 362 14.88 -44.81 28.04
C MET A 362 15.63 -43.50 28.24
N ASP A 363 16.88 -43.43 27.80
CA ASP A 363 17.66 -42.21 27.87
C ASP A 363 17.13 -41.14 26.90
N TYR A 364 16.86 -39.94 27.41
CA TYR A 364 16.56 -38.76 26.61
C TYR A 364 17.66 -37.70 26.70
N PHE A 365 17.75 -36.88 25.67
CA PHE A 365 18.70 -35.80 25.50
C PHE A 365 17.98 -34.58 24.95
N ILE A 366 18.27 -33.40 25.50
CA ILE A 366 17.73 -32.14 25.00
C ILE A 366 18.89 -31.25 24.55
N TRP A 367 18.83 -30.82 23.30
CA TRP A 367 19.84 -30.01 22.64
C TRP A 367 19.27 -28.67 22.20
N TYR A 368 20.10 -27.64 22.13
CA TYR A 368 19.81 -26.47 21.31
C TYR A 368 20.71 -26.44 20.07
N GLY A 369 20.15 -26.04 18.92
CA GLY A 369 20.88 -25.90 17.66
C GLY A 369 21.26 -27.21 16.97
N ALA A 370 20.78 -28.35 17.44
CA ALA A 370 21.04 -29.65 16.80
C ALA A 370 20.33 -29.76 15.45
N THR A 371 21.02 -30.29 14.44
CA THR A 371 20.46 -30.50 13.09
C THR A 371 19.83 -31.88 12.89
N ASP A 372 20.02 -32.78 13.85
CA ASP A 372 19.47 -34.14 13.84
C ASP A 372 19.14 -34.64 15.26
N CYS A 373 18.57 -35.84 15.36
CA CYS A 373 18.24 -36.46 16.65
C CYS A 373 19.48 -36.88 17.47
N GLN A 374 20.67 -36.88 16.88
CA GLN A 374 21.90 -37.31 17.56
C GLN A 374 22.66 -36.14 18.20
N GLY A 375 22.19 -34.91 18.00
CA GLY A 375 22.84 -33.72 18.52
C GLY A 375 23.94 -33.16 17.62
N THR A 376 24.01 -33.55 16.34
CA THR A 376 25.02 -33.01 15.41
C THR A 376 24.91 -31.49 15.33
N ALA A 377 26.04 -30.81 15.50
CA ALA A 377 26.15 -29.34 15.58
C ALA A 377 25.39 -28.66 16.73
N GLY A 378 24.69 -29.42 17.59
CA GLY A 378 23.96 -28.91 18.74
C GLY A 378 24.78 -28.90 20.03
N THR A 379 24.31 -28.14 21.01
CA THR A 379 24.87 -28.12 22.37
C THR A 379 23.89 -28.78 23.34
N LEU A 380 24.39 -29.71 24.16
CA LEU A 380 23.58 -30.45 25.14
C LEU A 380 23.15 -29.50 26.27
N MET A 381 21.85 -29.40 26.51
CA MET A 381 21.30 -28.66 27.66
C MET A 381 21.13 -29.58 28.87
N THR A 382 20.48 -30.72 28.68
CA THR A 382 20.24 -31.70 29.75
C THR A 382 19.98 -33.09 29.17
N SER A 383 20.06 -34.11 30.04
CA SER A 383 19.73 -35.50 29.72
C SER A 383 19.17 -36.21 30.96
N GLY A 384 18.35 -37.22 30.76
CA GLY A 384 17.77 -38.03 31.83
C GLY A 384 17.13 -39.31 31.32
N THR A 385 16.28 -39.94 32.13
CA THR A 385 15.50 -41.13 31.73
C THR A 385 14.01 -40.80 31.66
N THR A 386 13.33 -41.31 30.64
CA THR A 386 11.89 -41.07 30.45
C THR A 386 11.07 -41.85 31.46
N THR A 387 9.99 -41.25 31.95
CA THR A 387 9.02 -41.94 32.81
C THR A 387 7.91 -42.62 32.00
N GLY A 388 7.78 -42.27 30.72
CA GLY A 388 6.71 -42.73 29.82
C GLY A 388 5.35 -42.05 30.04
N ALA A 389 5.25 -41.13 31.00
CA ALA A 389 4.02 -40.43 31.36
C ALA A 389 4.27 -38.93 31.65
N GLY A 390 4.58 -38.17 30.60
CA GLY A 390 4.65 -36.70 30.67
C GLY A 390 5.90 -36.18 31.38
N ASP A 391 7.06 -36.30 30.72
CA ASP A 391 8.33 -35.76 31.22
C ASP A 391 8.38 -34.24 30.97
N THR A 392 8.95 -33.47 31.92
CA THR A 392 9.05 -32.01 31.82
C THR A 392 10.44 -31.52 32.20
N VAL A 393 10.97 -30.56 31.42
CA VAL A 393 12.22 -29.85 31.70
C VAL A 393 12.01 -28.35 31.58
N THR A 394 12.49 -27.60 32.57
CA THR A 394 12.55 -26.14 32.54
C THR A 394 13.82 -25.67 31.82
N VAL A 395 13.66 -24.93 30.72
CA VAL A 395 14.75 -24.26 30.02
C VAL A 395 14.83 -22.81 30.51
N ASN A 396 15.89 -22.47 31.24
CA ASN A 396 16.15 -21.09 31.63
C ASN A 396 16.71 -20.29 30.45
N ALA A 397 16.39 -19.01 30.33
CA ALA A 397 16.89 -18.14 29.25
C ALA A 397 18.43 -18.18 29.15
N ALA A 398 19.14 -18.24 30.29
CA ALA A 398 20.59 -18.34 30.33
C ALA A 398 21.17 -19.63 29.71
N MET A 399 20.37 -20.67 29.48
CA MET A 399 20.80 -21.94 28.89
C MET A 399 20.96 -21.88 27.35
N ILE A 400 20.39 -20.87 26.70
CA ILE A 400 20.50 -20.67 25.24
C ILE A 400 21.06 -19.28 24.91
N PRO A 401 21.78 -19.11 23.79
CA PRO A 401 22.21 -17.79 23.33
C PRO A 401 21.02 -16.89 22.95
N VAL A 402 21.27 -15.58 22.81
CA VAL A 402 20.27 -14.62 22.29
C VAL A 402 19.97 -14.95 20.82
N GLY A 403 18.70 -14.98 20.46
CA GLY A 403 18.18 -15.37 19.15
C GLY A 403 17.22 -16.56 19.19
N THR A 404 16.67 -16.90 18.02
CA THR A 404 15.81 -18.08 17.85
C THR A 404 16.65 -19.34 17.71
N HIS A 405 16.37 -20.33 18.53
CA HIS A 405 17.05 -21.61 18.52
C HIS A 405 16.07 -22.78 18.44
N THR A 406 16.40 -23.77 17.60
CA THR A 406 15.72 -25.05 17.58
C THR A 406 16.11 -25.86 18.81
N ILE A 407 15.13 -26.29 19.58
CA ILE A 407 15.28 -27.19 20.71
C ILE A 407 14.86 -28.59 20.28
N THR A 408 15.78 -29.54 20.38
CA THR A 408 15.57 -30.94 19.96
C THR A 408 15.50 -31.83 21.19
N VAL A 409 14.35 -32.48 21.39
CA VAL A 409 14.16 -33.53 22.39
C VAL A 409 14.31 -34.87 21.68
N ALA A 410 15.33 -35.64 22.04
CA ALA A 410 15.63 -36.94 21.44
C ALA A 410 15.65 -38.04 22.49
N GLU A 411 15.10 -39.20 22.17
CA GLU A 411 15.10 -40.39 23.02
C GLU A 411 15.73 -41.56 22.25
N ARG A 412 16.57 -42.34 22.93
CA ARG A 412 17.35 -43.42 22.34
C ARG A 412 16.67 -44.77 22.59
N ASN A 413 16.57 -45.65 21.58
CA ASN A 413 16.10 -47.03 21.72
C ASN A 413 17.17 -47.96 22.31
N LEU A 414 16.84 -49.23 22.57
CA LEU A 414 17.77 -50.18 23.21
C LEU A 414 18.93 -50.59 22.28
N ALA A 415 18.81 -50.32 20.97
CA ALA A 415 19.84 -50.51 19.96
C ALA A 415 20.66 -49.24 19.66
N GLY A 416 20.44 -48.14 20.39
CA GLY A 416 21.21 -46.91 20.25
C GLY A 416 20.74 -45.95 19.16
N PHE A 417 19.61 -46.22 18.51
CA PHE A 417 19.00 -45.34 17.50
C PHE A 417 18.02 -44.34 18.15
N TYR A 418 17.76 -43.19 17.53
CA TYR A 418 16.98 -42.11 18.14
C TYR A 418 15.66 -41.85 17.44
N GLY A 419 14.64 -41.53 18.23
CA GLY A 419 13.48 -40.75 17.80
C GLY A 419 13.57 -39.35 18.41
N CYS A 420 13.18 -38.32 17.66
CA CYS A 420 13.19 -36.95 18.18
C CYS A 420 11.98 -36.13 17.75
N GLN A 421 11.71 -35.08 18.52
CA GLN A 421 10.81 -33.98 18.19
C GLN A 421 11.54 -32.66 18.39
N THR A 422 11.12 -31.64 17.66
CA THR A 422 11.74 -30.31 17.72
C THR A 422 10.70 -29.24 18.02
N THR A 423 11.09 -28.23 18.78
CA THR A 423 10.36 -26.97 18.93
C THR A 423 11.31 -25.80 18.79
N THR A 424 10.81 -24.57 18.77
CA THR A 424 11.62 -23.35 18.76
C THR A 424 11.45 -22.59 20.06
N LEU A 425 12.55 -22.06 20.58
CA LEU A 425 12.55 -21.13 21.69
C LEU A 425 13.41 -19.93 21.29
N THR A 426 12.87 -18.73 21.46
CA THR A 426 13.59 -17.48 21.17
C THR A 426 14.00 -16.83 22.47
N ARG A 427 15.30 -16.56 22.63
CA ARG A 427 15.78 -15.68 23.69
C ARG A 427 15.93 -14.28 23.15
N ASP A 428 15.27 -13.34 23.81
CA ASP A 428 15.39 -11.92 23.50
C ASP A 428 15.57 -11.14 24.81
N ASP A 429 16.71 -10.47 24.91
CA ASP A 429 17.11 -9.70 26.09
C ASP A 429 16.96 -8.18 25.85
N THR A 430 16.50 -7.75 24.67
CA THR A 430 16.39 -6.34 24.29
C THR A 430 14.95 -5.85 24.37
N PRO A 431 14.68 -4.70 25.02
CA PRO A 431 13.37 -4.06 24.92
C PRO A 431 13.05 -3.63 23.49
N PRO A 432 11.75 -3.55 23.13
CA PRO A 432 11.35 -3.03 21.84
C PRO A 432 11.77 -1.56 21.68
N THR A 433 11.98 -1.13 20.44
CA THR A 433 12.40 0.24 20.08
C THR A 433 11.40 0.90 19.12
N LEU A 434 11.37 2.23 19.08
CA LEU A 434 10.51 2.97 18.16
C LEU A 434 11.04 2.92 16.72
N VAL A 435 10.15 2.74 15.75
CA VAL A 435 10.45 2.77 14.31
C VAL A 435 9.68 3.89 13.60
N ALA A 436 10.22 4.37 12.48
CA ALA A 436 9.68 5.52 11.74
C ALA A 436 8.29 5.24 11.16
N GLY A 437 7.48 6.30 11.05
CA GLY A 437 6.15 6.27 10.43
C GLY A 437 4.98 6.08 11.40
N GLY A 438 5.19 6.29 12.70
CA GLY A 438 4.14 6.50 13.72
C GLY A 438 4.25 7.89 14.37
N THR A 439 3.38 8.17 15.34
CA THR A 439 3.38 9.38 16.18
C THR A 439 4.68 9.47 16.99
N SER A 440 5.25 10.66 17.06
CA SER A 440 6.47 11.00 17.79
C SER A 440 6.19 11.90 19.00
N ASN A 441 7.12 11.91 19.95
CA ASN A 441 7.07 12.82 21.09
C ASN A 441 7.15 14.29 20.62
N GLY A 442 6.18 15.11 21.03
CA GLY A 442 6.01 16.50 20.64
C GLY A 442 5.11 16.72 19.41
N ASP A 443 4.58 15.66 18.82
CA ASP A 443 3.68 15.78 17.67
C ASP A 443 2.35 16.45 18.05
N SER A 444 1.79 17.17 17.08
CA SER A 444 0.47 17.79 17.15
C SER A 444 -0.55 16.88 16.45
N ILE A 445 -1.53 16.37 17.19
CA ILE A 445 -2.49 15.33 16.77
C ILE A 445 -3.89 15.85 16.99
N ALA A 446 -4.78 15.71 16.01
CA ALA A 446 -6.19 16.09 16.19
C ALA A 446 -6.77 15.50 17.49
N TYR A 447 -7.64 16.26 18.17
CA TYR A 447 -8.25 15.86 19.44
C TYR A 447 -8.91 14.46 19.42
N ASN A 448 -9.44 14.04 18.27
CA ASN A 448 -10.03 12.71 18.05
C ASN A 448 -9.13 11.75 17.23
N GLY A 449 -7.89 12.15 16.96
CA GLY A 449 -6.91 11.38 16.21
C GLY A 449 -6.35 10.22 17.03
N ALA A 450 -6.02 9.12 16.36
CA ALA A 450 -5.31 8.02 17.00
C ALA A 450 -3.83 8.39 17.22
N ILE A 451 -3.29 7.99 18.38
CA ILE A 451 -1.86 7.99 18.65
C ILE A 451 -1.32 6.64 18.17
N ASP A 452 -0.48 6.67 17.14
CA ASP A 452 0.08 5.47 16.50
C ASP A 452 1.51 5.21 16.99
N ILE A 453 1.71 4.19 17.81
CA ILE A 453 3.05 3.77 18.28
C ILE A 453 3.50 2.58 17.46
N ARG A 454 4.60 2.73 16.74
CA ARG A 454 5.22 1.64 15.97
C ARG A 454 6.51 1.16 16.61
N LEU A 455 6.60 -0.16 16.78
CA LEU A 455 7.68 -0.83 17.50
C LEU A 455 8.51 -1.72 16.58
N SER A 456 9.75 -1.99 16.95
CA SER A 456 10.72 -2.76 16.16
C SER A 456 10.40 -4.25 16.05
N GLU A 457 9.46 -4.75 16.86
CA GLU A 457 9.16 -6.18 17.01
C GLU A 457 7.77 -6.43 17.63
N GLN A 458 7.41 -7.71 17.78
CA GLN A 458 6.11 -8.14 18.31
C GLN A 458 5.99 -7.95 19.81
N ILE A 459 4.83 -7.46 20.27
CA ILE A 459 4.58 -7.22 21.70
C ILE A 459 3.66 -8.25 22.37
N ASP A 460 3.69 -8.29 23.71
CA ASP A 460 2.68 -8.95 24.53
C ASP A 460 1.50 -7.98 24.74
N THR A 461 0.42 -8.17 23.98
CA THR A 461 -0.74 -7.28 24.01
C THR A 461 -1.43 -7.21 25.38
N GLY A 462 -1.29 -8.24 26.22
CA GLY A 462 -1.81 -8.24 27.60
C GLY A 462 -1.00 -7.39 28.58
N SER A 463 0.18 -6.91 28.17
CA SER A 463 1.10 -6.14 29.02
C SER A 463 1.02 -4.62 28.82
N ILE A 464 0.25 -4.16 27.82
CA ILE A 464 0.16 -2.73 27.49
C ILE A 464 -0.58 -2.00 28.60
N SER A 465 0.07 -0.98 29.16
CA SER A 465 -0.59 -0.04 30.07
C SER A 465 -0.36 1.39 29.61
N VAL A 466 -1.44 2.17 29.63
CA VAL A 466 -1.46 3.59 29.29
C VAL A 466 -1.97 4.33 30.53
N GLY A 467 -1.23 5.32 31.01
CA GLY A 467 -1.56 6.09 32.21
C GLY A 467 -0.62 7.28 32.41
N GLY A 468 -0.61 7.88 33.59
CA GLY A 468 0.33 8.95 33.94
C GLY A 468 -0.03 10.32 33.35
N GLY A 469 0.64 11.37 33.84
CA GLY A 469 0.42 12.75 33.38
C GLY A 469 -1.00 13.25 33.60
N ASP A 470 -1.64 13.74 32.52
CA ASP A 470 -2.99 14.32 32.56
C ASP A 470 -4.10 13.26 32.52
N LEU A 471 -3.81 12.02 32.12
CA LEU A 471 -4.76 10.91 32.11
C LEU A 471 -5.27 10.57 33.52
N ASP A 472 -4.38 10.63 34.52
CA ASP A 472 -4.70 10.30 35.91
C ASP A 472 -5.59 11.37 36.58
N ALA A 473 -5.61 12.59 36.02
CA ALA A 473 -6.37 13.72 36.53
C ALA A 473 -7.77 13.85 35.91
N GLU A 474 -7.94 13.43 34.65
CA GLU A 474 -9.15 13.71 33.86
C GLU A 474 -10.01 12.47 33.55
N ALA A 475 -9.45 11.26 33.60
CA ALA A 475 -10.16 10.06 33.14
C ALA A 475 -10.87 9.28 34.27
N SER A 476 -12.16 9.02 34.10
CA SER A 476 -12.91 8.04 34.92
C SER A 476 -12.90 6.62 34.34
N LEU A 477 -12.50 6.47 33.07
CA LEU A 477 -12.39 5.21 32.32
C LEU A 477 -11.12 5.19 31.48
N PRO A 478 -10.44 4.03 31.32
CA PRO A 478 -9.21 3.92 30.54
C PRO A 478 -9.43 4.14 29.04
N PRO A 479 -8.42 4.63 28.29
CA PRO A 479 -8.50 4.81 26.84
C PRO A 479 -8.69 3.47 26.10
N VAL A 480 -9.25 3.51 24.89
CA VAL A 480 -9.35 2.31 24.05
C VAL A 480 -7.99 2.07 23.39
N ILE A 481 -7.45 0.89 23.62
CA ILE A 481 -6.20 0.41 23.03
C ILE A 481 -6.55 -0.67 22.00
N SER A 482 -6.06 -0.53 20.78
CA SER A 482 -6.17 -1.57 19.76
C SER A 482 -4.81 -1.84 19.10
N THR A 483 -4.67 -3.04 18.54
CA THR A 483 -3.54 -3.40 17.67
C THR A 483 -4.07 -3.62 16.26
N THR A 484 -3.34 -3.13 15.25
CA THR A 484 -3.84 -3.09 13.86
C THR A 484 -3.07 -3.97 12.88
N SER A 485 -1.89 -4.46 13.26
CA SER A 485 -1.14 -5.41 12.44
C SER A 485 -1.36 -6.85 12.92
N ASN A 486 -1.37 -7.77 11.96
CA ASN A 486 -1.34 -9.21 12.20
C ASN A 486 -0.01 -9.70 12.81
N THR A 487 0.95 -8.79 13.00
CA THR A 487 2.25 -9.00 13.63
C THR A 487 2.37 -8.40 15.03
N ASP A 488 1.32 -7.75 15.57
CA ASP A 488 1.34 -7.10 16.89
C ASP A 488 2.53 -6.15 17.08
N ASP A 489 2.80 -5.24 16.13
CA ASP A 489 3.93 -4.27 16.17
C ASP A 489 3.49 -2.80 16.20
N THR A 490 2.17 -2.55 16.11
CA THR A 490 1.59 -1.22 16.11
C THR A 490 0.49 -1.14 17.18
N ILE A 491 0.63 -0.18 18.10
CA ILE A 491 -0.36 0.16 19.12
C ILE A 491 -1.08 1.43 18.66
N GLN A 492 -2.41 1.38 18.62
CA GLN A 492 -3.23 2.57 18.47
C GLN A 492 -3.91 2.90 19.80
N ILE A 493 -3.72 4.12 20.26
CA ILE A 493 -4.42 4.66 21.42
C ILE A 493 -5.43 5.67 20.91
N PHE A 494 -6.71 5.44 21.19
CA PHE A 494 -7.78 6.37 20.85
C PHE A 494 -8.14 7.19 22.11
N PRO A 495 -7.72 8.47 22.20
CA PRO A 495 -8.27 9.36 23.20
C PRO A 495 -9.77 9.51 22.88
N MET A 496 -10.63 8.93 23.72
CA MET A 496 -12.07 9.15 23.64
C MET A 496 -12.38 10.60 24.05
N SER A 497 -13.64 11.03 23.92
CA SER A 497 -14.21 12.34 24.31
C SER A 497 -14.00 12.78 25.78
N ASN A 498 -13.12 12.12 26.51
CA ASN A 498 -12.84 12.28 27.93
C ASN A 498 -11.51 13.00 28.22
N TRP A 499 -10.63 13.17 27.24
CA TRP A 499 -9.50 14.09 27.40
C TRP A 499 -10.05 15.49 27.19
N SER A 500 -9.68 16.47 28.02
CA SER A 500 -9.86 17.86 27.61
C SER A 500 -9.00 18.14 26.37
N ALA A 501 -9.27 19.16 25.57
CA ALA A 501 -8.30 19.56 24.54
C ALA A 501 -7.19 20.42 25.18
N GLY A 502 -5.97 20.41 24.64
CA GLY A 502 -4.90 21.30 25.14
C GLY A 502 -3.48 20.98 24.67
N LEU A 503 -2.60 21.97 24.81
CA LEU A 503 -1.17 21.87 24.48
C LEU A 503 -0.38 21.09 25.56
N GLY A 504 0.58 20.26 25.14
CA GLY A 504 1.60 19.68 26.03
C GLY A 504 1.15 18.52 26.91
N ARG A 505 0.09 17.81 26.49
CA ARG A 505 -0.49 16.65 27.18
C ARG A 505 0.52 15.55 27.39
N VAL A 506 0.63 15.03 28.61
CA VAL A 506 1.56 13.94 28.91
C VAL A 506 0.84 12.62 28.98
N VAL A 507 1.36 11.62 28.27
CA VAL A 507 0.95 10.22 28.34
C VAL A 507 2.16 9.32 28.58
N ASP A 508 2.03 8.44 29.56
CA ASP A 508 3.00 7.39 29.83
C ASP A 508 2.47 6.07 29.26
N VAL A 509 3.29 5.41 28.44
CA VAL A 509 2.98 4.13 27.83
C VAL A 509 4.06 3.12 28.21
N ASP A 510 3.64 2.10 28.92
CA ASP A 510 4.45 0.94 29.26
C ASP A 510 4.02 -0.23 28.37
N VAL A 511 4.97 -0.84 27.67
CA VAL A 511 4.74 -2.01 26.82
C VAL A 511 5.87 -3.02 27.00
N ARG A 512 5.53 -4.30 27.00
CA ARG A 512 6.52 -5.38 26.97
C ARG A 512 6.49 -6.13 25.65
N ASP A 513 7.66 -6.55 25.19
CA ASP A 513 7.74 -7.56 24.12
C ASP A 513 7.23 -8.94 24.61
N ARG A 514 7.20 -9.92 23.72
CA ARG A 514 6.79 -11.30 24.06
C ARG A 514 7.75 -12.01 25.03
N ALA A 515 9.00 -11.56 25.14
CA ALA A 515 9.98 -12.05 26.12
C ALA A 515 9.87 -11.34 27.48
N GLY A 516 9.04 -10.30 27.57
CA GLY A 516 8.72 -9.55 28.78
C GLY A 516 9.64 -8.34 29.05
N ASN A 517 10.51 -7.94 28.14
CA ASN A 517 11.36 -6.76 28.34
C ASN A 517 10.51 -5.48 28.22
N LEU A 518 10.68 -4.55 29.16
CA LEU A 518 9.85 -3.35 29.29
C LEU A 518 10.44 -2.17 28.51
N LEU A 519 9.61 -1.54 27.68
CA LEU A 519 9.80 -0.20 27.15
C LEU A 519 8.82 0.75 27.85
N THR A 520 9.34 1.82 28.43
CA THR A 520 8.57 2.94 28.98
C THR A 520 8.73 4.17 28.09
N LEU A 521 7.61 4.73 27.65
CA LEU A 521 7.54 5.95 26.86
C LEU A 521 6.86 7.02 27.70
N ASN A 522 7.48 8.19 27.83
CA ASN A 522 6.85 9.37 28.41
C ASN A 522 6.75 10.42 27.30
N TRP A 523 5.57 10.59 26.72
CA TRP A 523 5.35 11.46 25.57
C TRP A 523 4.56 12.70 25.98
N SER A 524 5.04 13.85 25.53
CA SER A 524 4.29 15.09 25.52
C SER A 524 3.72 15.28 24.12
N LEU A 525 2.40 15.35 24.01
CA LEU A 525 1.68 15.48 22.76
C LEU A 525 0.89 16.79 22.78
N ASP A 526 0.79 17.41 21.63
CA ASP A 526 -0.08 18.55 21.44
C ASP A 526 -1.40 18.05 20.86
N LEU A 527 -2.51 18.25 21.57
CA LEU A 527 -3.86 17.95 21.06
C LEU A 527 -4.57 19.27 20.79
N PRO A 528 -4.44 19.84 19.57
CA PRO A 528 -5.01 21.13 19.26
C PRO A 528 -6.52 21.09 19.45
N ASP A 529 -7.03 22.21 19.94
CA ASP A 529 -8.39 22.31 20.45
C ASP A 529 -9.50 22.22 19.39
N GLY A 530 -9.16 22.11 18.10
CA GLY A 530 -10.08 21.96 16.97
C GLY A 530 -9.35 22.26 15.64
N THR A 531 -9.98 21.98 14.50
CA THR A 531 -9.49 22.41 13.18
C THR A 531 -10.51 23.30 12.48
N VAL A 532 -10.04 24.15 11.57
CA VAL A 532 -10.93 24.91 10.69
C VAL A 532 -11.55 23.96 9.67
N GLU A 533 -12.87 23.93 9.60
CA GLU A 533 -13.63 23.07 8.70
C GLU A 533 -14.60 23.87 7.81
N PRO A 534 -15.03 23.31 6.66
CA PRO A 534 -16.11 23.89 5.88
C PRO A 534 -17.38 24.02 6.73
N MET A 535 -18.06 25.17 6.65
CA MET A 535 -19.37 25.33 7.29
C MET A 535 -20.36 24.25 6.80
N TYR A 536 -20.33 24.01 5.48
CA TYR A 536 -21.10 22.98 4.82
C TYR A 536 -20.20 21.90 4.26
N ALA A 537 -20.33 20.68 4.80
CA ALA A 537 -19.53 19.53 4.36
C ALA A 537 -19.65 19.23 2.85
N ALA A 538 -20.77 19.60 2.22
CA ALA A 538 -20.99 19.42 0.79
C ALA A 538 -20.25 20.46 -0.09
N ALA A 539 -19.77 21.56 0.50
CA ALA A 539 -19.02 22.62 -0.19
C ALA A 539 -17.59 22.81 0.38
N PRO A 540 -16.71 21.79 0.32
CA PRO A 540 -15.35 21.92 0.83
C PRO A 540 -14.48 22.85 -0.01
N ASN A 541 -14.77 23.03 -1.31
CA ASN A 541 -13.97 23.82 -2.23
C ASN A 541 -14.49 25.26 -2.33
N TRP A 542 -13.57 26.21 -2.53
CA TRP A 542 -13.85 27.64 -2.50
C TRP A 542 -14.99 28.04 -3.44
N ASN A 543 -15.10 27.50 -4.66
CA ASN A 543 -16.08 27.92 -5.68
C ASN A 543 -17.42 27.18 -5.63
N GLN A 544 -17.68 26.42 -4.57
CA GLN A 544 -18.93 25.67 -4.43
C GLN A 544 -20.00 26.49 -3.70
N HIS A 545 -21.24 26.30 -4.14
CA HIS A 545 -22.40 27.03 -3.64
C HIS A 545 -23.46 26.08 -3.11
N ILE A 546 -24.17 26.51 -2.07
CA ILE A 546 -25.22 25.77 -1.36
C ILE A 546 -26.53 26.52 -1.54
N ARG A 547 -27.65 25.80 -1.63
CA ARG A 547 -28.98 26.40 -1.71
C ARG A 547 -29.25 27.24 -0.48
N ASN A 548 -29.80 28.42 -0.71
CA ASN A 548 -30.24 29.28 0.38
C ASN A 548 -31.65 28.87 0.83
N ASP A 549 -31.77 27.73 1.52
CA ASP A 549 -33.05 27.13 1.96
C ASP A 549 -33.27 27.18 3.48
N GLY A 550 -32.39 27.88 4.20
CA GLY A 550 -32.45 28.10 5.64
C GLY A 550 -33.16 29.40 6.07
N SER A 551 -33.33 29.55 7.38
CA SER A 551 -33.78 30.80 8.03
C SER A 551 -32.64 31.77 8.34
N PHE A 552 -31.40 31.28 8.37
CA PHE A 552 -30.15 32.05 8.53
C PHE A 552 -29.09 31.51 7.58
N ILE A 553 -28.09 32.29 7.19
CA ILE A 553 -27.06 31.82 6.25
C ILE A 553 -26.30 30.57 6.75
N TYR A 554 -26.35 30.30 8.06
CA TYR A 554 -25.63 29.22 8.74
C TYR A 554 -26.47 27.97 9.01
N ASP A 555 -27.79 28.02 8.82
CA ASP A 555 -28.69 26.90 9.09
C ASP A 555 -29.25 26.22 7.82
N ALA A 556 -28.77 26.62 6.64
CA ALA A 556 -29.12 26.00 5.37
C ALA A 556 -28.88 24.48 5.39
N ALA A 557 -29.67 23.73 4.61
CA ALA A 557 -29.65 22.26 4.64
C ALA A 557 -28.34 21.63 4.12
N GLY A 558 -27.44 22.43 3.55
CA GLY A 558 -26.18 21.94 2.97
C GLY A 558 -26.34 21.30 1.58
N THR A 559 -27.44 21.57 0.88
CA THR A 559 -27.68 21.05 -0.48
C THR A 559 -26.92 21.89 -1.52
N LEU A 560 -26.09 21.28 -2.37
CA LEU A 560 -25.41 22.02 -3.46
C LEU A 560 -26.40 22.67 -4.44
N CYS A 561 -26.08 23.89 -4.87
CA CYS A 561 -26.78 24.53 -5.97
C CYS A 561 -26.43 23.89 -7.32
N ASP A 562 -27.42 23.76 -8.20
CA ASP A 562 -27.24 23.24 -9.57
C ASP A 562 -27.51 24.30 -10.66
N GLY A 563 -27.88 25.51 -10.24
CA GLY A 563 -28.21 26.65 -11.05
C GLY A 563 -29.62 26.61 -11.63
N SER A 564 -30.47 25.68 -11.19
CA SER A 564 -31.92 25.72 -11.45
C SER A 564 -32.65 26.73 -10.58
N GLU A 565 -31.99 27.23 -9.53
CA GLU A 565 -32.52 28.19 -8.58
C GLU A 565 -32.98 29.49 -9.28
N THR A 566 -34.06 30.08 -8.77
CA THR A 566 -34.68 31.29 -9.30
C THR A 566 -34.39 32.47 -8.38
N GLY A 567 -34.16 33.65 -8.95
CA GLY A 567 -33.90 34.87 -8.17
C GLY A 567 -32.55 35.51 -8.50
N PHE A 568 -32.07 36.33 -7.56
CA PHE A 568 -30.74 36.93 -7.59
C PHE A 568 -29.66 35.91 -7.22
N ILE A 569 -28.41 36.34 -7.24
CA ILE A 569 -27.28 35.47 -6.87
C ILE A 569 -27.41 34.91 -5.45
N THR A 570 -28.14 35.61 -4.58
CA THR A 570 -28.39 35.27 -3.16
C THR A 570 -29.24 34.02 -2.98
N SER A 571 -29.91 33.50 -4.02
CA SER A 571 -30.58 32.19 -3.97
C SER A 571 -29.59 31.02 -3.78
N CYS A 572 -28.29 31.26 -4.01
CA CYS A 572 -27.21 30.32 -3.78
C CYS A 572 -26.14 30.96 -2.90
N LEU A 573 -26.00 30.44 -1.67
CA LEU A 573 -24.95 30.81 -0.73
C LEU A 573 -23.60 30.32 -1.23
N HIS A 574 -22.56 31.12 -1.05
CA HIS A 574 -21.18 30.73 -1.37
C HIS A 574 -20.60 29.82 -0.27
N GLY A 575 -21.14 28.61 -0.14
CA GLY A 575 -20.78 27.67 0.94
C GLY A 575 -19.30 27.32 1.02
N GLY A 576 -18.58 27.38 -0.12
CA GLY A 576 -17.14 27.19 -0.20
C GLY A 576 -16.31 28.26 0.50
N GLU A 577 -16.87 29.46 0.69
CA GLU A 577 -16.23 30.56 1.41
C GLU A 577 -16.40 30.42 2.93
N LEU A 578 -17.53 29.87 3.39
CA LEU A 578 -17.88 29.80 4.80
C LEU A 578 -17.07 28.72 5.54
N ARG A 579 -16.50 29.10 6.69
CA ARG A 579 -15.71 28.22 7.56
C ARG A 579 -16.21 28.26 8.99
N LYS A 580 -16.00 27.17 9.72
CA LYS A 580 -16.25 27.09 11.16
C LYS A 580 -15.14 26.37 11.90
N VAL A 581 -15.13 26.56 13.21
CA VAL A 581 -14.23 25.95 14.19
C VAL A 581 -15.06 25.60 15.41
N GLN A 582 -14.99 24.36 15.88
CA GLN A 582 -15.58 23.98 17.15
C GLN A 582 -14.60 24.30 18.29
N VAL A 583 -15.08 25.01 19.31
CA VAL A 583 -14.31 25.32 20.52
C VAL A 583 -14.70 24.32 21.60
N LEU A 584 -13.95 23.22 21.66
CA LEU A 584 -14.35 22.00 22.38
C LEU A 584 -14.44 22.16 23.91
N ASN A 585 -13.79 23.18 24.47
CA ASN A 585 -13.74 23.45 25.91
C ASN A 585 -14.79 24.46 26.41
N GLU A 586 -15.65 24.98 25.53
CA GLU A 586 -16.65 25.98 25.87
C GLU A 586 -18.05 25.52 25.47
N THR A 587 -19.03 25.79 26.34
CA THR A 587 -20.46 25.51 26.09
C THR A 587 -21.30 26.77 26.01
N SER A 588 -20.68 27.96 25.96
CA SER A 588 -21.38 29.24 25.81
C SER A 588 -20.50 30.28 25.13
N CYS A 589 -21.09 31.13 24.28
CA CYS A 589 -20.39 32.20 23.59
C CYS A 589 -19.99 33.39 24.48
N ALA A 590 -20.32 33.35 25.77
CA ALA A 590 -20.07 34.45 26.69
C ALA A 590 -18.58 34.80 26.81
N GLY A 591 -18.19 35.98 26.33
CA GLY A 591 -16.81 36.50 26.40
C GLY A 591 -15.87 35.93 25.34
N LEU A 592 -16.39 35.12 24.41
CA LEU A 592 -15.59 34.53 23.35
C LEU A 592 -15.57 35.44 22.11
N SER A 593 -14.38 35.62 21.54
CA SER A 593 -14.18 36.24 20.23
C SER A 593 -13.08 35.47 19.50
N ALA A 594 -13.13 35.42 18.16
CA ALA A 594 -12.08 34.76 17.39
C ALA A 594 -11.48 35.70 16.34
N THR A 595 -10.21 35.46 16.02
CA THR A 595 -9.44 36.17 15.01
C THR A 595 -8.57 35.17 14.28
N ASP A 596 -8.45 35.27 12.97
CA ASP A 596 -7.46 34.49 12.23
C ASP A 596 -6.16 35.27 12.04
N THR A 597 -5.04 34.54 11.97
CA THR A 597 -3.69 35.13 11.94
C THR A 597 -3.46 36.06 10.75
N ASN A 598 -4.08 35.76 9.60
CA ASN A 598 -3.95 36.58 8.40
C ASN A 598 -5.03 37.69 8.27
N GLY A 599 -5.98 37.78 9.20
CA GLY A 599 -7.10 38.74 9.15
C GLY A 599 -7.98 38.56 7.91
N TRP A 600 -8.15 37.33 7.45
CA TRP A 600 -8.97 36.98 6.29
C TRP A 600 -10.46 37.12 6.55
N PHE A 601 -10.91 36.75 7.75
CA PHE A 601 -12.31 36.74 8.12
C PHE A 601 -12.57 37.39 9.48
N GLU A 602 -13.75 37.98 9.61
CA GLU A 602 -14.35 38.24 10.92
C GLU A 602 -15.11 36.99 11.37
N TRP A 603 -15.11 36.74 12.68
CA TRP A 603 -15.67 35.53 13.27
C TRP A 603 -16.76 35.88 14.28
N ALA A 604 -17.83 35.09 14.29
CA ALA A 604 -18.86 35.13 15.33
C ALA A 604 -18.96 33.78 16.03
N CYS A 605 -19.51 33.80 17.24
CA CYS A 605 -19.76 32.61 18.03
C CYS A 605 -21.25 32.25 17.99
N TYR A 606 -21.54 30.96 17.80
CA TYR A 606 -22.88 30.39 17.84
C TYR A 606 -22.97 29.36 18.97
N ASP A 607 -24.06 29.44 19.72
CA ASP A 607 -24.42 28.51 20.80
C ASP A 607 -25.47 27.53 20.25
N PRO A 608 -25.07 26.34 19.76
CA PRO A 608 -26.01 25.39 19.19
C PRO A 608 -26.99 24.88 20.25
N PRO A 609 -28.29 24.72 19.93
CA PRO A 609 -29.28 24.27 20.89
C PRO A 609 -29.01 22.83 21.36
N GLY A 610 -28.36 22.67 22.51
CA GLY A 610 -28.06 21.39 23.16
C GLY A 610 -26.73 21.40 23.94
N PRO A 611 -26.39 20.33 24.68
CA PRO A 611 -25.06 20.18 25.27
C PRO A 611 -24.05 19.84 24.15
N GLY A 612 -23.40 20.87 23.61
CA GLY A 612 -22.36 20.74 22.59
C GLY A 612 -21.33 21.86 22.71
N PRO A 613 -20.16 21.70 22.09
CA PRO A 613 -19.16 22.76 22.04
C PRO A 613 -19.69 23.94 21.22
N VAL A 614 -19.32 25.15 21.61
CA VAL A 614 -19.65 26.35 20.82
C VAL A 614 -18.93 26.35 19.48
N GLU A 615 -19.56 26.95 18.47
CA GLU A 615 -19.00 27.03 17.12
C GLU A 615 -18.60 28.48 16.81
N MET A 616 -17.36 28.68 16.39
CA MET A 616 -16.89 29.92 15.79
C MET A 616 -17.03 29.81 14.28
N TYR A 617 -17.73 30.72 13.63
CA TYR A 617 -17.94 30.70 12.18
C TYR A 617 -17.60 32.05 11.54
N THR A 618 -17.24 32.01 10.27
CA THR A 618 -16.91 33.21 9.49
C THR A 618 -18.16 34.01 9.17
N ILE A 619 -18.19 35.29 9.54
CA ILE A 619 -19.29 36.22 9.24
C ILE A 619 -18.99 37.20 8.12
N ARG A 620 -17.72 37.55 7.95
CA ARG A 620 -17.32 38.55 6.97
C ARG A 620 -15.98 38.20 6.40
N ARG A 621 -15.80 38.47 5.11
CA ARG A 621 -14.48 38.46 4.48
C ARG A 621 -13.88 39.86 4.47
N SER A 622 -12.57 39.94 4.60
CA SER A 622 -11.86 41.22 4.56
C SER A 622 -11.63 41.77 3.14
N SER A 623 -11.54 40.93 2.08
CA SER A 623 -11.27 41.45 0.73
C SER A 623 -11.67 40.58 -0.48
N SER A 624 -10.81 39.64 -0.90
CA SER A 624 -10.73 39.09 -2.27
C SER A 624 -10.12 37.70 -2.27
N LEU A 625 -10.48 36.82 -3.22
CA LEU A 625 -9.87 35.50 -3.38
C LEU A 625 -8.34 35.57 -3.57
N ARG A 626 -7.82 36.70 -4.08
CA ARG A 626 -6.37 36.93 -4.25
C ARG A 626 -5.60 36.83 -2.94
N GLN A 627 -6.21 37.14 -1.79
CA GLN A 627 -5.48 37.17 -0.52
C GLN A 627 -5.20 35.76 0.04
N TYR A 628 -5.87 34.74 -0.49
CA TYR A 628 -5.77 33.36 -0.03
C TYR A 628 -4.73 32.53 -0.81
N ILE A 629 -4.25 33.05 -1.94
CA ILE A 629 -3.43 32.30 -2.90
C ILE A 629 -1.98 32.81 -2.88
N ASN A 630 -1.04 31.88 -2.75
CA ASN A 630 0.36 32.13 -3.07
C ASN A 630 0.56 31.99 -4.59
N PHE A 631 0.57 33.13 -5.30
CA PHE A 631 0.73 33.14 -6.76
C PHE A 631 2.12 32.69 -7.24
N GLY A 632 3.14 32.71 -6.38
CA GLY A 632 4.49 32.27 -6.72
C GLY A 632 4.62 30.74 -6.78
N THR A 633 4.00 30.05 -5.82
CA THR A 633 4.00 28.58 -5.75
C THR A 633 2.73 27.95 -6.30
N GLN A 634 1.70 28.74 -6.60
CA GLN A 634 0.38 28.27 -7.06
C GLN A 634 -0.27 27.32 -6.04
N THR A 635 -0.15 27.67 -4.76
CA THR A 635 -0.74 26.93 -3.65
C THR A 635 -1.56 27.88 -2.80
N TRP A 636 -2.49 27.33 -2.03
CA TRP A 636 -3.17 28.08 -0.97
C TRP A 636 -2.16 28.50 0.12
N LEU A 637 -2.39 29.67 0.70
CA LEU A 637 -1.73 30.08 1.94
C LEU A 637 -2.33 29.31 3.12
N THR A 638 -1.53 29.12 4.18
CA THR A 638 -2.00 28.54 5.44
C THR A 638 -2.55 29.63 6.35
N ASN A 639 -3.54 29.29 7.16
CA ASN A 639 -4.09 30.16 8.17
C ASN A 639 -4.58 29.37 9.40
N ASP A 640 -4.64 30.05 10.53
CA ASP A 640 -5.10 29.53 11.82
C ASP A 640 -6.04 30.54 12.47
N VAL A 641 -6.86 30.05 13.40
CA VAL A 641 -7.85 30.82 14.15
C VAL A 641 -7.48 30.78 15.63
N SER A 642 -7.35 31.94 16.24
CA SER A 642 -7.17 32.14 17.68
C SER A 642 -8.46 32.65 18.30
N VAL A 643 -8.86 32.09 19.44
CA VAL A 643 -10.05 32.47 20.21
C VAL A 643 -9.60 33.10 21.54
N SER A 644 -10.37 34.06 22.05
CA SER A 644 -10.05 34.88 23.22
C SER A 644 -9.86 34.09 24.53
N ASN A 645 -10.37 32.85 24.61
CA ASN A 645 -10.15 31.95 25.74
C ASN A 645 -8.77 31.25 25.71
N GLY A 646 -7.93 31.55 24.71
CA GLY A 646 -6.61 30.96 24.55
C GLY A 646 -6.56 29.76 23.61
N PHE A 647 -7.70 29.31 23.08
CA PHE A 647 -7.78 28.29 22.02
C PHE A 647 -7.11 28.81 20.74
N SER A 648 -6.39 27.94 20.04
CA SER A 648 -5.92 28.22 18.68
C SER A 648 -5.90 26.96 17.82
N THR A 649 -6.33 27.06 16.55
CA THR A 649 -6.20 25.96 15.59
C THR A 649 -4.78 25.89 15.03
N PRO A 650 -4.34 24.74 14.49
CA PRO A 650 -3.12 24.69 13.68
C PRO A 650 -3.23 25.50 12.39
N ALA A 651 -2.10 26.04 11.91
CA ALA A 651 -2.03 26.73 10.63
C ALA A 651 -2.13 25.71 9.47
N THR A 652 -3.25 25.77 8.74
CA THR A 652 -3.59 24.79 7.69
C THR A 652 -4.10 25.47 6.43
N VAL A 653 -4.10 24.74 5.32
CA VAL A 653 -4.80 25.15 4.09
C VAL A 653 -6.29 24.81 4.23
N TRP A 654 -7.17 25.77 3.92
CA TRP A 654 -8.62 25.60 4.13
C TRP A 654 -9.40 25.10 2.91
N TRP A 655 -8.78 25.07 1.72
CA TRP A 655 -9.48 24.72 0.48
C TRP A 655 -8.72 23.65 -0.32
N GLY A 656 -9.48 22.76 -0.95
CA GLY A 656 -8.95 21.65 -1.75
C GLY A 656 -8.79 21.95 -3.25
N ASN A 657 -9.19 23.12 -3.73
CA ASN A 657 -9.17 23.43 -5.16
C ASN A 657 -7.76 23.30 -5.75
N THR A 658 -7.69 22.78 -6.97
CA THR A 658 -6.44 22.85 -7.76
C THR A 658 -6.23 24.26 -8.29
N ILE A 659 -5.02 24.78 -8.18
CA ILE A 659 -4.64 26.10 -8.71
C ILE A 659 -3.79 25.89 -9.95
N GLN A 660 -4.21 26.48 -11.07
CA GLN A 660 -3.61 26.30 -12.39
C GLN A 660 -3.18 27.64 -12.99
N SER A 661 -2.02 27.69 -13.64
CA SER A 661 -1.55 28.91 -14.30
C SER A 661 -2.19 29.13 -15.66
N VAL A 662 -2.55 30.37 -15.98
CA VAL A 662 -2.99 30.77 -17.31
C VAL A 662 -1.79 31.22 -18.17
N PRO A 663 -1.52 30.55 -19.31
CA PRO A 663 -0.42 30.92 -20.21
C PRO A 663 -0.81 32.07 -21.15
N ALA A 664 0.19 32.76 -21.72
CA ALA A 664 0.01 33.87 -22.66
C ALA A 664 -0.85 33.51 -23.89
N GLY A 665 -0.86 32.24 -24.30
CA GLY A 665 -1.66 31.72 -25.40
C GLY A 665 -3.17 31.57 -25.12
N GLY A 666 -3.64 31.92 -23.92
CA GLY A 666 -5.01 31.65 -23.49
C GLY A 666 -5.19 30.25 -22.89
N VAL A 667 -6.37 29.97 -22.35
CA VAL A 667 -6.69 28.68 -21.71
C VAL A 667 -8.17 28.33 -21.87
N SER A 668 -8.47 27.03 -21.88
CA SER A 668 -9.83 26.54 -21.67
C SER A 668 -9.99 26.10 -20.22
N MET A 669 -10.84 26.80 -19.46
CA MET A 669 -11.13 26.46 -18.07
C MET A 669 -12.14 25.30 -18.05
N ASN A 670 -11.63 24.08 -18.14
CA ASN A 670 -12.43 22.86 -18.34
C ASN A 670 -12.37 21.87 -17.15
N THR A 671 -11.61 22.20 -16.11
CA THR A 671 -11.54 21.43 -14.87
C THR A 671 -12.47 22.06 -13.84
N ALA A 672 -13.54 21.35 -13.46
CA ALA A 672 -14.44 21.77 -12.39
C ALA A 672 -13.67 21.89 -11.06
N ASP A 673 -14.13 22.78 -10.18
CA ASP A 673 -13.52 23.13 -8.90
C ASP A 673 -12.08 23.66 -9.00
N ALA A 674 -11.61 24.06 -10.19
CA ALA A 674 -10.27 24.62 -10.37
C ALA A 674 -10.26 26.16 -10.30
N ILE A 675 -9.14 26.69 -9.80
CA ILE A 675 -8.84 28.12 -9.77
C ILE A 675 -7.71 28.39 -10.75
N TYR A 676 -7.99 29.22 -11.75
CA TYR A 676 -7.06 29.62 -12.77
C TYR A 676 -6.45 30.98 -12.41
N VAL A 677 -5.13 31.07 -12.38
CA VAL A 677 -4.43 32.28 -11.96
C VAL A 677 -3.40 32.76 -12.97
N THR A 678 -3.22 34.06 -13.06
CA THR A 678 -2.01 34.64 -13.65
C THR A 678 -0.96 34.83 -12.55
N THR A 679 0.31 34.56 -12.84
CA THR A 679 1.41 34.74 -11.86
C THR A 679 2.16 36.06 -12.01
N GLY A 680 1.80 36.87 -13.01
CA GLY A 680 2.51 38.09 -13.39
C GLY A 680 1.74 38.90 -14.43
N ASN A 681 2.34 40.01 -14.87
CA ASN A 681 1.84 40.75 -16.04
C ASN A 681 1.94 39.87 -17.28
N LEU A 682 0.85 39.76 -18.04
CA LEU A 682 0.79 38.92 -19.23
C LEU A 682 0.32 39.72 -20.44
N THR A 683 1.02 39.56 -21.55
CA THR A 683 0.49 39.96 -22.87
C THR A 683 -0.24 38.76 -23.46
N MET A 684 -1.57 38.85 -23.55
CA MET A 684 -2.42 37.79 -24.04
C MET A 684 -2.39 37.75 -25.57
N THR A 685 -2.09 36.58 -26.12
CA THR A 685 -2.18 36.26 -27.55
C THR A 685 -3.33 35.30 -27.87
N GLY A 686 -4.05 34.83 -26.86
CA GLY A 686 -5.28 34.04 -27.01
C GLY A 686 -6.30 34.31 -25.91
N ALA A 687 -7.51 33.82 -26.13
CA ALA A 687 -8.67 34.02 -25.25
C ALA A 687 -8.72 33.01 -24.09
N ILE A 688 -9.43 33.39 -23.04
CA ILE A 688 -9.79 32.52 -21.91
C ILE A 688 -11.24 32.08 -22.13
N THR A 689 -11.47 30.79 -22.27
CA THR A 689 -12.80 30.22 -22.51
C THR A 689 -13.21 29.34 -21.35
N VAL A 690 -14.34 29.65 -20.71
CA VAL A 690 -14.93 28.78 -19.68
C VAL A 690 -15.68 27.65 -20.35
N LEU A 691 -15.35 26.41 -19.96
CA LEU A 691 -15.94 25.16 -20.47
C LEU A 691 -16.47 24.25 -19.35
N SER A 692 -16.48 24.73 -18.10
CA SER A 692 -16.94 23.98 -16.93
C SER A 692 -17.65 24.89 -15.93
N ASP A 693 -18.56 24.32 -15.14
CA ASP A 693 -19.19 25.00 -14.01
C ASP A 693 -18.26 24.93 -12.78
N ASN A 694 -18.48 25.77 -11.76
CA ASN A 694 -17.63 25.85 -10.56
C ASN A 694 -16.15 26.10 -10.92
N VAL A 695 -15.85 27.24 -11.56
CA VAL A 695 -14.48 27.62 -11.90
C VAL A 695 -14.20 29.07 -11.55
N SER A 696 -12.98 29.35 -11.13
CA SER A 696 -12.57 30.71 -10.77
C SER A 696 -11.40 31.17 -11.62
N PHE A 697 -11.37 32.44 -12.00
CA PHE A 697 -10.24 33.08 -12.65
C PHE A 697 -9.79 34.31 -11.89
N VAL A 698 -8.51 34.39 -11.54
CA VAL A 698 -7.96 35.45 -10.69
C VAL A 698 -6.61 35.93 -11.20
N THR A 699 -6.47 37.24 -11.41
CA THR A 699 -5.14 37.85 -11.67
C THR A 699 -4.39 38.14 -10.37
N ALA A 700 -3.09 37.83 -10.31
CA ALA A 700 -2.26 38.16 -9.15
C ALA A 700 -2.35 39.65 -8.76
N PRO A 701 -2.33 40.00 -7.45
CA PRO A 701 -2.34 41.39 -6.98
C PRO A 701 -1.32 42.29 -7.69
N GLY A 702 -1.75 43.47 -8.11
CA GLY A 702 -0.89 44.44 -8.81
C GLY A 702 -0.46 44.07 -10.23
N THR A 703 -0.89 42.91 -10.74
CA THR A 703 -0.61 42.51 -12.13
C THR A 703 -1.76 42.91 -13.06
N SER A 704 -1.49 42.93 -14.36
CA SER A 704 -2.47 43.22 -15.40
C SER A 704 -2.27 42.31 -16.62
N MET A 705 -3.37 41.93 -17.24
CA MET A 705 -3.39 41.31 -18.55
C MET A 705 -3.57 42.37 -19.63
N VAL A 706 -2.72 42.35 -20.63
CA VAL A 706 -2.75 43.28 -21.75
C VAL A 706 -2.98 42.48 -23.02
N THR A 707 -3.96 42.82 -23.85
CA THR A 707 -4.35 41.99 -25.00
C THR A 707 -4.42 42.78 -26.30
N ASN A 708 -4.14 42.10 -27.42
CA ASN A 708 -4.48 42.54 -28.77
C ASN A 708 -5.36 41.51 -29.49
N VAL A 709 -5.98 40.61 -28.74
CA VAL A 709 -6.76 39.50 -29.28
C VAL A 709 -8.08 40.04 -29.83
N ALA A 710 -8.35 39.74 -31.10
CA ALA A 710 -9.60 40.14 -31.79
C ALA A 710 -10.85 39.35 -31.35
N ALA A 711 -10.76 38.57 -30.27
CA ALA A 711 -11.84 37.77 -29.68
C ALA A 711 -12.10 38.21 -28.24
N HIS A 712 -13.25 37.83 -27.67
CA HIS A 712 -13.57 38.11 -26.27
C HIS A 712 -12.46 37.58 -25.34
N GLN A 713 -11.93 38.42 -24.44
CA GLN A 713 -10.77 38.03 -23.63
C GLN A 713 -11.13 36.95 -22.61
N ILE A 714 -12.26 37.09 -21.93
CA ILE A 714 -12.88 36.05 -21.10
C ILE A 714 -14.27 35.79 -21.65
N SER A 715 -14.52 34.55 -22.05
CA SER A 715 -15.80 34.10 -22.60
C SER A 715 -16.44 33.05 -21.71
N VAL A 716 -17.67 33.31 -21.24
CA VAL A 716 -18.50 32.38 -20.48
C VAL A 716 -19.79 32.15 -21.26
N ASN A 717 -20.01 30.92 -21.73
CA ASN A 717 -21.17 30.59 -22.54
C ASN A 717 -21.84 29.33 -21.99
N ASN A 718 -23.10 29.43 -21.55
CA ASN A 718 -23.85 28.30 -21.00
C ASN A 718 -23.14 27.59 -19.83
N HIS A 719 -22.64 28.39 -18.89
CA HIS A 719 -21.95 27.90 -17.69
C HIS A 719 -22.42 28.60 -16.42
N ARG A 720 -22.14 27.97 -15.27
CA ARG A 720 -22.62 28.40 -13.95
C ARG A 720 -21.52 28.43 -12.88
N PHE A 721 -21.74 29.22 -11.83
CA PHE A 721 -20.86 29.31 -10.66
C PHE A 721 -19.43 29.67 -11.05
N VAL A 722 -19.31 30.75 -11.82
CA VAL A 722 -18.03 31.26 -12.30
C VAL A 722 -17.64 32.49 -11.49
N TRP A 723 -16.41 32.51 -10.97
CA TRP A 723 -15.87 33.67 -10.27
C TRP A 723 -14.74 34.33 -11.08
N ILE A 724 -14.78 35.65 -11.23
CA ILE A 724 -13.77 36.41 -11.98
C ILE A 724 -13.27 37.59 -11.15
N GLU A 725 -11.96 37.63 -10.95
CA GLU A 725 -11.26 38.82 -10.47
C GLU A 725 -10.09 39.16 -11.37
N THR A 726 -10.18 40.27 -12.09
CA THR A 726 -9.23 40.54 -13.16
C THR A 726 -8.86 42.00 -13.30
N ASN A 727 -7.60 42.25 -13.64
CA ASN A 727 -7.15 43.54 -14.13
C ASN A 727 -6.68 43.37 -15.56
N MET A 728 -7.35 44.02 -16.51
CA MET A 728 -7.08 43.83 -17.94
C MET A 728 -7.24 45.10 -18.77
N SER A 729 -6.49 45.18 -19.87
CA SER A 729 -6.61 46.26 -20.85
C SER A 729 -6.33 45.79 -22.29
N HIS A 730 -6.95 46.45 -23.27
CA HIS A 730 -6.61 46.26 -24.68
C HIS A 730 -5.50 47.24 -25.11
N ILE A 731 -4.54 46.79 -25.93
CA ILE A 731 -3.32 47.55 -26.31
C ILE A 731 -3.63 48.79 -27.15
N ASP A 732 -4.50 48.64 -28.13
CA ASP A 732 -4.70 49.62 -29.20
C ASP A 732 -6.18 50.02 -29.36
N GLY A 733 -7.07 49.43 -28.56
CA GLY A 733 -8.51 49.54 -28.74
C GLY A 733 -8.98 49.21 -30.15
N THR A 734 -8.25 48.40 -30.92
CA THR A 734 -8.65 47.99 -32.28
C THR A 734 -9.17 46.56 -32.28
N GLY A 735 -10.15 46.26 -33.14
CA GLY A 735 -10.83 44.96 -33.18
C GLY A 735 -12.25 44.99 -32.61
N SER A 736 -12.92 43.84 -32.58
CA SER A 736 -14.30 43.70 -32.07
C SER A 736 -14.34 42.68 -30.93
N SER A 737 -13.83 43.07 -29.77
CA SER A 737 -13.71 42.21 -28.59
C SER A 737 -14.20 42.90 -27.32
N SER A 738 -14.96 42.18 -26.50
CA SER A 738 -15.26 42.55 -25.10
C SER A 738 -14.20 41.94 -24.19
N GLY A 739 -13.86 42.61 -23.09
CA GLY A 739 -12.99 42.04 -22.07
C GLY A 739 -13.65 40.85 -21.39
N ILE A 740 -14.91 41.04 -20.98
CA ILE A 740 -15.74 39.97 -20.42
C ILE A 740 -16.99 39.82 -21.28
N PHE A 741 -17.21 38.60 -21.77
CA PHE A 741 -18.40 38.21 -22.51
C PHE A 741 -19.08 37.04 -21.81
N ILE A 742 -20.36 37.23 -21.49
CA ILE A 742 -21.16 36.23 -20.80
C ILE A 742 -22.46 36.06 -21.57
N ARG A 743 -22.78 34.82 -21.93
CA ARG A 743 -24.00 34.48 -22.66
C ARG A 743 -24.67 33.23 -22.11
N ASP A 744 -26.00 33.26 -22.05
CA ASP A 744 -26.86 32.12 -21.68
C ASP A 744 -26.40 31.46 -20.36
N SER A 745 -25.87 32.24 -19.41
CA SER A 745 -25.18 31.77 -18.21
C SER A 745 -25.84 32.28 -16.92
N ALA A 746 -25.55 31.63 -15.79
CA ALA A 746 -26.18 31.97 -14.51
C ALA A 746 -25.20 31.88 -13.32
N PHE A 747 -25.49 32.59 -12.22
CA PHE A 747 -24.69 32.52 -10.98
C PHE A 747 -23.21 32.81 -11.22
N ILE A 748 -22.91 34.00 -11.75
CA ILE A 748 -21.54 34.45 -12.01
C ILE A 748 -21.26 35.66 -11.16
N THR A 749 -20.12 35.64 -10.47
CA THR A 749 -19.62 36.78 -9.72
C THR A 749 -18.38 37.33 -10.40
N VAL A 750 -18.41 38.63 -10.70
CA VAL A 750 -17.24 39.38 -11.15
C VAL A 750 -16.97 40.47 -10.13
N GLU A 751 -15.81 40.39 -9.48
CA GLU A 751 -15.49 41.27 -8.37
C GLU A 751 -14.08 41.83 -8.47
N ASN A 752 -13.85 42.99 -7.84
CA ASN A 752 -12.53 43.60 -7.70
C ASN A 752 -11.78 43.68 -9.03
N SER A 753 -12.50 44.09 -10.08
CA SER A 753 -12.07 43.97 -11.46
C SER A 753 -11.89 45.32 -12.15
N ARG A 754 -10.86 45.43 -12.99
CA ARG A 754 -10.52 46.63 -13.75
C ARG A 754 -10.39 46.30 -15.23
N LEU A 755 -11.11 47.03 -16.06
CA LEU A 755 -11.11 46.87 -17.52
C LEU A 755 -10.89 48.23 -18.19
N ALA A 756 -10.04 48.26 -19.20
CA ALA A 756 -9.83 49.47 -20.00
C ALA A 756 -9.58 49.19 -21.48
N ASN A 757 -9.95 50.16 -22.33
CA ASN A 757 -9.64 50.20 -23.76
C ASN A 757 -10.25 49.07 -24.61
N TYR A 758 -11.16 48.24 -24.11
CA TYR A 758 -11.78 47.19 -24.92
C TYR A 758 -12.81 47.77 -25.88
N PRO A 759 -12.65 47.67 -27.21
CA PRO A 759 -13.50 48.39 -28.16
C PRO A 759 -14.93 47.87 -28.28
N GLY A 760 -15.20 46.61 -27.93
CA GLY A 760 -16.51 46.00 -28.10
C GLY A 760 -16.98 45.92 -29.58
N PHE A 761 -18.23 45.53 -29.81
CA PHE A 761 -18.84 45.45 -31.15
C PHE A 761 -19.83 46.62 -31.36
N GLY A 762 -19.47 47.69 -32.06
CA GLY A 762 -20.42 48.81 -32.25
C GLY A 762 -20.99 49.30 -30.92
N SER A 763 -22.32 49.34 -30.75
CA SER A 763 -22.96 49.67 -29.45
C SER A 763 -22.81 48.61 -28.34
N ALA A 764 -21.92 47.62 -28.47
CA ALA A 764 -21.70 46.56 -27.47
C ALA A 764 -20.49 46.84 -26.59
N GLY A 765 -20.62 46.63 -25.29
CA GLY A 765 -19.69 47.12 -24.27
C GLY A 765 -18.44 46.28 -23.96
N GLN A 766 -17.58 46.86 -23.11
CA GLN A 766 -16.38 46.21 -22.56
C GLN A 766 -16.74 44.97 -21.74
N VAL A 767 -17.84 45.04 -21.00
CA VAL A 767 -18.55 43.89 -20.42
C VAL A 767 -19.84 43.70 -21.19
N ARG A 768 -20.04 42.52 -21.77
CA ARG A 768 -21.20 42.21 -22.59
C ARG A 768 -21.92 40.98 -22.06
N LEU A 769 -23.20 41.18 -21.74
CA LEU A 769 -24.09 40.20 -21.15
C LEU A 769 -25.25 39.93 -22.11
N ILE A 770 -25.56 38.67 -22.39
CA ILE A 770 -26.68 38.26 -23.25
C ILE A 770 -27.44 37.10 -22.61
N ASN A 771 -28.76 37.25 -22.41
CA ASN A 771 -29.67 36.22 -21.88
C ASN A 771 -29.19 35.59 -20.55
N ASN A 772 -28.68 36.40 -19.63
CA ASN A 772 -28.10 35.89 -18.39
C ASN A 772 -29.03 36.07 -17.20
N ARG A 773 -28.78 35.28 -16.14
CA ARG A 773 -29.48 35.45 -14.86
C ARG A 773 -28.58 35.35 -13.63
N ALA A 774 -29.02 35.94 -12.52
CA ALA A 774 -28.36 35.80 -11.22
C ALA A 774 -26.85 36.12 -11.29
N LEU A 775 -26.49 37.27 -11.87
CA LEU A 775 -25.08 37.70 -11.92
C LEU A 775 -24.83 38.82 -10.90
N LEU A 776 -23.64 38.82 -10.31
CA LEU A 776 -23.15 39.87 -9.42
C LEU A 776 -21.89 40.50 -10.01
N PHE A 777 -21.93 41.81 -10.20
CA PHE A 777 -20.78 42.61 -10.54
C PHE A 777 -20.54 43.59 -9.41
N ARG A 778 -19.40 43.46 -8.73
CA ARG A 778 -19.10 44.26 -7.54
C ARG A 778 -17.71 44.88 -7.61
N ASN A 779 -17.54 46.10 -7.10
CA ASN A 779 -16.23 46.78 -7.01
C ASN A 779 -15.48 46.81 -8.35
N MET A 780 -16.14 47.29 -9.41
CA MET A 780 -15.57 47.29 -10.75
C MET A 780 -15.19 48.68 -11.24
N MET A 781 -14.10 48.78 -11.99
CA MET A 781 -13.73 49.96 -12.76
C MET A 781 -13.67 49.62 -14.26
N ILE A 782 -14.44 50.33 -15.08
CA ILE A 782 -14.47 50.13 -16.54
C ILE A 782 -14.28 51.48 -17.22
N ALA A 783 -13.23 51.61 -18.03
CA ALA A 783 -12.80 52.92 -18.50
C ALA A 783 -12.28 52.98 -19.95
N ASN A 784 -12.25 54.20 -20.48
CA ASN A 784 -11.47 54.59 -21.66
C ASN A 784 -11.84 53.80 -22.93
N ASN A 785 -13.11 53.82 -23.33
CA ASN A 785 -13.54 53.33 -24.63
C ASN A 785 -14.58 54.26 -25.27
N PRO A 786 -14.16 55.33 -25.97
CA PRO A 786 -15.10 56.31 -26.54
C PRO A 786 -16.01 55.71 -27.64
N SER A 787 -15.66 54.55 -28.19
CA SER A 787 -16.41 53.89 -29.28
C SER A 787 -17.53 52.95 -28.82
N SER A 788 -17.63 52.62 -27.53
CA SER A 788 -18.61 51.63 -27.04
C SER A 788 -18.91 51.78 -25.54
N SER A 789 -19.96 51.12 -25.06
CA SER A 789 -20.44 51.22 -23.68
C SER A 789 -19.51 50.53 -22.66
N ALA A 790 -19.54 50.93 -21.39
CA ALA A 790 -18.79 50.24 -20.35
C ALA A 790 -19.38 48.84 -20.10
N ILE A 791 -20.67 48.80 -19.77
CA ILE A 791 -21.44 47.57 -19.59
C ILE A 791 -22.59 47.56 -20.60
N THR A 792 -22.89 46.40 -21.14
CA THR A 792 -24.00 46.21 -22.08
C THR A 792 -24.75 44.94 -21.73
N VAL A 793 -26.05 45.10 -21.47
CA VAL A 793 -26.97 44.01 -21.18
C VAL A 793 -27.96 43.87 -22.33
N TYR A 794 -27.95 42.71 -22.95
CA TYR A 794 -28.81 42.34 -24.06
C TYR A 794 -29.74 41.20 -23.67
N ALA A 795 -30.96 41.24 -24.21
CA ALA A 795 -31.88 40.11 -24.22
C ALA A 795 -32.28 39.88 -25.68
N ASP A 796 -31.76 38.81 -26.30
CA ASP A 796 -31.97 38.55 -27.74
C ASP A 796 -32.87 37.35 -28.03
N SER A 797 -32.74 36.27 -27.29
CA SER A 797 -33.57 35.05 -27.40
C SER A 797 -34.20 34.62 -26.09
N ALA A 798 -33.75 35.17 -24.97
CA ALA A 798 -34.35 35.02 -23.65
C ALA A 798 -34.13 36.30 -22.84
N ASP A 799 -34.87 36.45 -21.75
CA ASP A 799 -34.71 37.61 -20.87
C ASP A 799 -33.31 37.61 -20.23
N SER A 800 -32.75 38.79 -20.04
CA SER A 800 -31.64 38.99 -19.10
C SER A 800 -32.21 39.55 -17.80
N HIS A 801 -32.06 38.82 -16.69
CA HIS A 801 -32.75 39.18 -15.46
C HIS A 801 -32.03 38.88 -14.16
N HIS A 802 -32.39 39.56 -13.07
CA HIS A 802 -31.78 39.39 -11.75
C HIS A 802 -30.25 39.62 -11.79
N LEU A 803 -29.85 40.75 -12.36
CA LEU A 803 -28.45 41.15 -12.47
C LEU A 803 -28.18 42.27 -11.48
N TRP A 804 -27.18 42.09 -10.64
CA TRP A 804 -26.79 43.04 -9.61
C TRP A 804 -25.46 43.69 -9.95
N PHE A 805 -25.48 45.01 -10.17
CA PHE A 805 -24.33 45.87 -10.37
C PHE A 805 -24.14 46.75 -9.14
N ASP A 806 -23.06 46.53 -8.41
CA ASP A 806 -22.78 47.23 -7.18
C ASP A 806 -21.39 47.87 -7.21
N ARG A 807 -21.30 49.12 -6.76
CA ARG A 807 -20.02 49.85 -6.72
C ARG A 807 -19.28 49.81 -8.07
N ILE A 808 -20.03 50.10 -9.14
CA ILE A 808 -19.49 50.20 -10.51
C ILE A 808 -19.00 51.61 -10.76
N ARG A 809 -17.77 51.73 -11.27
CA ARG A 809 -17.21 52.98 -11.78
C ARG A 809 -17.01 52.90 -13.29
N ALA A 810 -17.83 53.61 -14.05
CA ALA A 810 -17.83 53.60 -15.51
C ALA A 810 -17.57 55.01 -16.08
N TYR A 811 -16.46 55.19 -16.81
CA TYR A 811 -16.10 56.52 -17.35
C TYR A 811 -15.29 56.54 -18.65
N ASN A 812 -15.38 57.65 -19.39
CA ASN A 812 -14.77 57.82 -20.71
C ASN A 812 -15.21 56.70 -21.69
N ASN A 813 -16.49 56.33 -21.66
CA ASN A 813 -17.09 55.36 -22.59
C ASN A 813 -18.12 56.03 -23.50
N MET A 814 -18.61 55.36 -24.54
CA MET A 814 -19.77 55.87 -25.31
C MET A 814 -21.04 55.93 -24.45
N ALA A 815 -21.29 54.93 -23.61
CA ALA A 815 -22.32 54.97 -22.57
C ALA A 815 -21.80 54.27 -21.33
N GLY A 816 -22.27 54.64 -20.14
CA GLY A 816 -21.87 53.94 -18.92
C GLY A 816 -22.44 52.52 -18.90
N ILE A 817 -23.75 52.41 -18.73
CA ILE A 817 -24.49 51.15 -18.77
C ILE A 817 -25.55 51.23 -19.86
N PHE A 818 -25.53 50.27 -20.78
CA PHE A 818 -26.42 50.18 -21.91
C PHE A 818 -27.34 48.96 -21.78
N PHE A 819 -28.65 49.15 -21.97
CA PHE A 819 -29.66 48.10 -21.91
C PHE A 819 -30.42 47.98 -23.23
N ARG A 820 -30.64 46.74 -23.69
CA ARG A 820 -31.45 46.47 -24.89
C ARG A 820 -32.12 45.09 -24.87
N GLY A 821 -33.45 45.09 -24.87
CA GLY A 821 -34.29 43.92 -25.16
C GLY A 821 -34.75 43.89 -26.61
N ASN A 822 -34.68 42.72 -27.25
CA ASN A 822 -35.29 42.47 -28.55
C ASN A 822 -36.62 41.73 -28.32
N ASN A 823 -37.74 42.46 -28.45
CA ASN A 823 -39.11 41.95 -28.28
C ASN A 823 -39.29 40.56 -28.94
N PRO A 824 -39.76 39.53 -28.21
CA PRO A 824 -40.39 39.58 -26.87
C PRO A 824 -39.45 39.55 -25.67
N SER A 825 -38.14 39.36 -25.88
CA SER A 825 -37.17 39.29 -24.78
C SER A 825 -36.86 40.68 -24.22
N VAL A 826 -36.84 40.78 -22.89
CA VAL A 826 -36.62 42.04 -22.18
C VAL A 826 -35.44 41.94 -21.22
N VAL A 827 -34.87 43.09 -20.87
CA VAL A 827 -33.98 43.19 -19.71
C VAL A 827 -34.85 43.55 -18.51
N ARG A 828 -34.81 42.79 -17.42
CA ARG A 828 -35.68 43.06 -16.26
C ARG A 828 -35.08 42.63 -14.94
N ASP A 829 -35.58 43.13 -13.82
CA ASP A 829 -35.02 42.78 -12.51
C ASP A 829 -33.52 43.15 -12.40
N MET A 830 -33.13 44.32 -12.92
CA MET A 830 -31.79 44.86 -12.70
C MET A 830 -31.73 45.54 -11.35
N LEU A 831 -30.63 45.36 -10.64
CA LEU A 831 -30.32 46.08 -9.42
C LEU A 831 -28.99 46.82 -9.62
N VAL A 832 -29.03 48.15 -9.71
CA VAL A 832 -27.82 48.98 -9.83
C VAL A 832 -27.69 49.84 -8.58
N THR A 833 -26.64 49.60 -7.81
CA THR A 833 -26.45 50.20 -6.49
C THR A 833 -25.09 50.85 -6.32
N ARG A 834 -25.02 51.93 -5.53
CA ARG A 834 -23.76 52.53 -5.02
C ARG A 834 -22.72 52.82 -6.10
N SER A 835 -23.16 53.25 -7.29
CA SER A 835 -22.32 53.31 -8.49
C SER A 835 -22.08 54.74 -8.98
N LEU A 836 -20.94 54.95 -9.64
CA LEU A 836 -20.45 56.22 -10.17
C LEU A 836 -20.26 56.12 -11.69
N ILE A 837 -21.07 56.84 -12.45
CA ILE A 837 -21.08 56.77 -13.92
C ILE A 837 -20.86 58.17 -14.49
N HIS A 838 -19.70 58.43 -15.11
CA HIS A 838 -19.37 59.80 -15.47
C HIS A 838 -18.47 59.97 -16.69
N ASN A 839 -18.40 61.19 -17.24
CA ASN A 839 -17.53 61.54 -18.38
C ASN A 839 -17.69 60.60 -19.58
N ASN A 840 -18.89 60.08 -19.84
CA ASN A 840 -19.15 59.26 -21.02
C ASN A 840 -19.54 60.17 -22.20
N ASP A 841 -19.22 59.80 -23.43
CA ASP A 841 -19.52 60.59 -24.64
C ASP A 841 -21.02 60.61 -24.98
N GLY A 842 -21.77 59.61 -24.54
CA GLY A 842 -23.23 59.48 -24.64
C GLY A 842 -23.86 59.44 -23.24
N SER A 843 -24.99 58.76 -23.05
CA SER A 843 -25.71 58.78 -21.75
C SER A 843 -25.00 57.94 -20.67
N GLY A 844 -25.17 58.31 -19.41
CA GLY A 844 -24.63 57.55 -18.28
C GLY A 844 -25.31 56.18 -18.17
N ILE A 845 -26.61 56.17 -17.95
CA ILE A 845 -27.47 54.98 -18.08
C ILE A 845 -28.34 55.17 -19.31
N TYR A 846 -28.27 54.22 -20.24
CA TYR A 846 -28.97 54.28 -21.52
C TYR A 846 -29.79 53.03 -21.76
N VAL A 847 -31.09 53.21 -21.97
CA VAL A 847 -32.01 52.16 -22.41
C VAL A 847 -32.38 52.41 -23.86
N ASP A 848 -32.00 51.49 -24.72
CA ASP A 848 -32.44 51.49 -26.12
C ASP A 848 -33.89 51.01 -26.21
N GLN A 849 -34.18 49.82 -25.66
CA GLN A 849 -35.48 49.15 -25.74
C GLN A 849 -35.68 48.20 -24.55
N GLY A 850 -36.89 48.11 -24.01
CA GLY A 850 -37.37 46.96 -23.23
C GLY A 850 -36.67 46.70 -21.89
N ILE A 851 -36.58 47.70 -21.01
CA ILE A 851 -36.20 47.49 -19.60
C ILE A 851 -37.43 47.49 -18.68
N GLN A 852 -37.54 46.52 -17.76
CA GLN A 852 -38.69 46.40 -16.86
C GLN A 852 -38.29 46.08 -15.41
N ASN A 853 -39.14 46.40 -14.43
CA ASN A 853 -39.03 45.96 -13.04
C ASN A 853 -37.61 46.08 -12.46
N SER A 854 -36.91 47.19 -12.75
CA SER A 854 -35.51 47.35 -12.38
C SER A 854 -35.34 48.48 -11.36
N LEU A 855 -34.44 48.29 -10.40
CA LEU A 855 -34.14 49.20 -9.32
C LEU A 855 -32.75 49.85 -9.50
N PHE A 856 -32.72 51.17 -9.47
CA PHE A 856 -31.52 52.00 -9.52
C PHE A 856 -31.46 52.81 -8.23
N MET A 857 -30.43 52.59 -7.42
CA MET A 857 -30.36 53.16 -6.08
C MET A 857 -28.96 53.70 -5.73
N ASN A 858 -28.90 54.87 -5.09
CA ASN A 858 -27.66 55.47 -4.58
C ASN A 858 -26.62 55.66 -5.71
N LEU A 859 -27.00 56.44 -6.73
CA LEU A 859 -26.18 56.62 -7.94
C LEU A 859 -25.73 58.08 -8.10
N LEU A 860 -24.51 58.26 -8.60
CA LEU A 860 -24.04 59.54 -9.14
C LEU A 860 -23.75 59.40 -10.63
N VAL A 861 -24.44 60.20 -11.44
CA VAL A 861 -24.33 60.20 -12.90
C VAL A 861 -23.98 61.60 -13.41
N ALA A 862 -22.75 61.80 -13.91
CA ALA A 862 -22.24 63.15 -14.11
C ALA A 862 -21.45 63.36 -15.42
N ASN A 863 -21.47 64.59 -15.96
CA ASN A 863 -20.60 65.01 -17.07
C ASN A 863 -20.72 64.14 -18.32
N ASN A 864 -21.90 63.59 -18.61
CA ASN A 864 -22.08 62.72 -19.76
C ASN A 864 -22.50 63.56 -20.99
N GLY A 865 -22.02 63.19 -22.18
CA GLY A 865 -22.35 63.83 -23.45
C GLY A 865 -23.77 63.55 -23.95
N GLY A 866 -24.47 62.59 -23.33
CA GLY A 866 -25.89 62.34 -23.48
C GLY A 866 -26.69 62.82 -22.26
N SER A 867 -27.72 62.06 -21.89
CA SER A 867 -28.48 62.28 -20.66
C SER A 867 -27.83 61.54 -19.49
N GLY A 868 -28.07 61.97 -18.26
CA GLY A 868 -27.60 61.19 -17.11
C GLY A 868 -28.25 59.81 -17.08
N ILE A 869 -29.57 59.77 -16.93
CA ILE A 869 -30.36 58.53 -17.00
C ILE A 869 -31.40 58.64 -18.11
N TYR A 870 -31.41 57.68 -19.03
CA TYR A 870 -32.37 57.56 -20.13
C TYR A 870 -33.10 56.20 -20.05
N LEU A 871 -34.38 56.19 -19.70
CA LEU A 871 -35.21 54.98 -19.51
C LEU A 871 -36.34 54.82 -20.54
N GLN A 872 -36.66 55.83 -21.33
CA GLN A 872 -37.85 55.85 -22.19
C GLN A 872 -37.87 54.73 -23.26
N GLY A 873 -36.71 54.40 -23.84
CA GLY A 873 -36.56 53.39 -24.89
C GLY A 873 -37.49 53.55 -26.11
N SER A 874 -37.45 52.61 -27.05
CA SER A 874 -38.37 52.57 -28.21
C SER A 874 -39.53 51.57 -28.08
N VAL A 875 -39.59 50.82 -26.97
CA VAL A 875 -40.60 49.81 -26.63
C VAL A 875 -40.89 49.92 -25.14
N LEU A 876 -42.14 49.63 -24.70
CA LEU A 876 -42.64 49.75 -23.32
C LEU A 876 -41.57 49.35 -22.30
N SER A 877 -41.00 50.38 -21.68
CA SER A 877 -40.01 50.27 -20.61
C SER A 877 -40.67 50.81 -19.34
N GLY A 878 -40.86 49.98 -18.31
CA GLY A 878 -41.62 50.42 -17.15
C GLY A 878 -41.63 49.50 -15.94
N GLY A 879 -42.21 49.98 -14.84
CA GLY A 879 -42.09 49.33 -13.54
C GLY A 879 -40.71 49.54 -12.90
N ASN A 880 -39.91 50.49 -13.39
CA ASN A 880 -38.59 50.76 -12.84
C ASN A 880 -38.68 51.69 -11.64
N THR A 881 -37.80 51.53 -10.66
CA THR A 881 -37.68 52.43 -9.51
C THR A 881 -36.30 53.05 -9.51
N VAL A 882 -36.24 54.39 -9.45
CA VAL A 882 -35.02 55.16 -9.31
C VAL A 882 -35.09 55.91 -8.00
N VAL A 883 -34.17 55.63 -7.09
CA VAL A 883 -34.16 56.18 -5.74
C VAL A 883 -32.78 56.73 -5.42
N ASN A 884 -32.71 57.91 -4.83
CA ASN A 884 -31.46 58.47 -4.30
C ASN A 884 -30.40 58.66 -5.39
N VAL A 885 -30.76 59.41 -6.43
CA VAL A 885 -29.90 59.61 -7.59
C VAL A 885 -29.54 61.08 -7.76
N VAL A 886 -28.26 61.32 -8.00
CA VAL A 886 -27.75 62.62 -8.41
C VAL A 886 -27.32 62.57 -9.88
N SER A 887 -27.85 63.48 -10.69
CA SER A 887 -27.56 63.58 -12.13
C SER A 887 -27.18 65.01 -12.52
N VAL A 888 -25.91 65.23 -12.84
CA VAL A 888 -25.37 66.60 -12.98
C VAL A 888 -24.54 66.83 -14.24
N ASN A 889 -24.64 68.03 -14.82
CA ASN A 889 -23.81 68.46 -15.94
C ASN A 889 -23.82 67.51 -17.16
N ASN A 890 -24.98 66.93 -17.48
CA ASN A 890 -25.15 66.09 -18.67
C ASN A 890 -25.68 66.91 -19.84
N GLN A 891 -25.24 66.66 -21.08
CA GLN A 891 -25.52 67.58 -22.21
C GLN A 891 -26.98 67.54 -22.73
N ASN A 892 -27.70 66.41 -22.64
CA ASN A 892 -29.08 66.28 -23.18
C ASN A 892 -30.20 66.29 -22.12
N GLY A 893 -29.89 66.09 -20.83
CA GLY A 893 -30.87 66.11 -19.74
C GLY A 893 -30.47 65.26 -18.53
N GLY A 894 -31.03 65.55 -17.35
CA GLY A 894 -30.70 64.84 -16.12
C GLY A 894 -31.32 63.44 -16.06
N LEU A 895 -32.63 63.38 -16.27
CA LEU A 895 -33.46 62.18 -16.29
C LEU A 895 -34.45 62.22 -17.46
N ILE A 896 -34.48 61.16 -18.25
CA ILE A 896 -35.55 60.87 -19.21
C ILE A 896 -36.27 59.60 -18.73
N PRO A 897 -37.49 59.72 -18.16
CA PRO A 897 -38.17 58.61 -17.52
C PRO A 897 -38.74 57.61 -18.54
N GLY A 898 -38.93 56.37 -18.09
CA GLY A 898 -39.74 55.36 -18.77
C GLY A 898 -41.22 55.52 -18.44
N ASP A 899 -42.04 54.54 -18.82
CA ASP A 899 -43.45 54.48 -18.41
C ASP A 899 -43.59 53.82 -17.03
N SER A 900 -44.68 54.06 -16.31
CA SER A 900 -45.08 53.35 -15.09
C SER A 900 -43.95 53.17 -14.07
N SER A 901 -43.08 54.16 -13.93
CA SER A 901 -41.86 54.10 -13.13
C SER A 901 -41.93 55.03 -11.91
N GLN A 902 -41.19 54.70 -10.86
CA GLN A 902 -41.13 55.47 -9.62
C GLN A 902 -39.80 56.21 -9.53
N PHE A 903 -39.85 57.48 -9.14
CA PHE A 903 -38.70 58.36 -9.04
C PHE A 903 -38.70 59.05 -7.68
N ILE A 904 -37.72 58.74 -6.85
CA ILE A 904 -37.73 59.07 -5.43
C ILE A 904 -36.42 59.75 -5.06
N ASN A 905 -36.49 60.92 -4.43
CA ASN A 905 -35.34 61.67 -3.91
C ASN A 905 -34.24 61.89 -4.97
N LEU A 906 -34.46 62.87 -5.86
CA LEU A 906 -33.62 63.14 -7.01
C LEU A 906 -32.91 64.50 -6.90
N GLY A 907 -31.61 64.51 -7.17
CA GLY A 907 -30.81 65.72 -7.31
C GLY A 907 -30.35 65.91 -8.75
N LEU A 908 -30.98 66.82 -9.50
CA LEU A 908 -30.70 67.06 -10.90
C LEU A 908 -30.21 68.50 -11.05
N SER A 909 -29.07 68.74 -11.69
CA SER A 909 -28.56 70.12 -11.82
C SER A 909 -27.63 70.31 -13.01
N ASP A 910 -27.70 71.50 -13.61
CA ASP A 910 -26.84 71.96 -14.69
C ASP A 910 -26.83 71.06 -15.94
N ASN A 911 -27.95 70.41 -16.24
CA ASN A 911 -28.07 69.59 -17.44
C ASN A 911 -28.41 70.48 -18.66
N GLY A 912 -27.76 70.25 -19.80
CA GLY A 912 -27.86 71.10 -21.00
C GLY A 912 -29.24 71.15 -21.66
N GLY A 913 -30.08 70.13 -21.42
CA GLY A 913 -31.51 70.07 -21.79
C GLY A 913 -32.42 70.44 -20.62
N ALA A 914 -33.41 69.59 -20.34
CA ALA A 914 -34.21 69.67 -19.11
C ALA A 914 -33.66 68.72 -18.04
N ASP A 915 -33.75 69.11 -16.78
CA ASP A 915 -33.38 68.25 -15.65
C ASP A 915 -34.24 66.99 -15.66
N VAL A 916 -35.55 67.15 -15.90
CA VAL A 916 -36.43 66.03 -16.27
C VAL A 916 -37.06 66.26 -17.64
N LEU A 917 -36.81 65.34 -18.58
CA LEU A 917 -37.31 65.39 -19.94
C LEU A 917 -38.22 64.18 -20.20
N ALA A 918 -39.54 64.37 -20.11
CA ALA A 918 -40.58 63.34 -20.22
C ALA A 918 -41.51 63.53 -21.44
N PRO A 919 -41.01 63.52 -22.69
CA PRO A 919 -41.78 63.92 -23.86
C PRO A 919 -42.91 62.95 -24.26
N ALA A 920 -42.89 61.69 -23.81
CA ALA A 920 -43.92 60.69 -24.14
C ALA A 920 -44.10 59.59 -23.08
N ALA A 921 -43.60 59.82 -21.85
CA ALA A 921 -43.67 58.86 -20.76
C ALA A 921 -44.95 59.03 -19.92
N VAL A 922 -45.62 57.94 -19.56
CA VAL A 922 -46.90 57.97 -18.81
C VAL A 922 -46.91 57.03 -17.60
N GLY A 923 -47.74 57.32 -16.60
CA GLY A 923 -47.93 56.47 -15.42
C GLY A 923 -46.83 56.59 -14.37
N ASN A 924 -45.97 57.61 -14.46
CA ASN A 924 -44.87 57.78 -13.52
C ASN A 924 -45.32 58.39 -12.21
N PHE A 925 -44.59 58.06 -11.15
CA PHE A 925 -44.80 58.56 -9.81
C PHE A 925 -43.52 59.19 -9.28
N TYR A 926 -43.58 60.46 -8.93
CA TYR A 926 -42.47 61.20 -8.33
C TYR A 926 -42.75 61.44 -6.85
N SER A 927 -41.76 61.21 -6.00
CA SER A 927 -41.93 61.32 -4.55
C SER A 927 -40.70 61.84 -3.83
N GLY A 928 -40.91 62.55 -2.72
CA GLY A 928 -39.85 63.20 -1.96
C GLY A 928 -39.33 64.48 -2.62
N ALA A 929 -38.09 64.85 -2.35
CA ALA A 929 -37.55 66.11 -2.85
C ALA A 929 -36.91 65.94 -4.24
N LEU A 930 -37.23 66.86 -5.15
CA LEU A 930 -36.66 66.99 -6.50
C LEU A 930 -35.92 68.32 -6.57
N PHE A 931 -34.60 68.27 -6.59
CA PHE A 931 -33.78 69.46 -6.74
C PHE A 931 -33.47 69.61 -8.22
N SER A 932 -33.80 70.78 -8.78
CA SER A 932 -33.62 71.09 -10.21
C SER A 932 -33.13 72.52 -10.34
N GLY A 933 -32.05 72.73 -11.09
CA GLY A 933 -31.45 74.05 -11.27
C GLY A 933 -30.53 74.10 -12.48
N ARG A 934 -30.78 75.06 -13.38
CA ARG A 934 -29.98 75.32 -14.59
C ARG A 934 -29.05 76.53 -14.35
N ALA A 935 -27.76 76.42 -14.64
CA ALA A 935 -26.75 77.42 -14.25
C ALA A 935 -26.65 78.66 -15.17
N GLY A 936 -27.57 78.89 -16.11
CA GLY A 936 -27.34 80.01 -17.04
C GLY A 936 -28.45 80.37 -17.99
N VAL A 937 -29.49 81.05 -17.49
CA VAL A 937 -30.21 82.07 -18.26
C VAL A 937 -30.93 83.03 -17.31
N GLY A 938 -31.17 84.27 -17.75
CA GLY A 938 -31.77 85.33 -16.94
C GLY A 938 -33.16 84.98 -16.37
N PRO A 939 -33.70 85.80 -15.46
CA PRO A 939 -34.85 85.49 -14.60
C PRO A 939 -36.17 85.05 -15.28
N ASP A 940 -36.24 85.13 -16.62
CA ASP A 940 -37.44 84.88 -17.44
C ASP A 940 -37.34 83.65 -18.38
N ASP A 941 -36.25 82.86 -18.37
CA ASP A 941 -36.14 81.63 -19.19
C ASP A 941 -36.25 80.36 -18.31
N GLN A 942 -37.37 80.26 -17.59
CA GLN A 942 -37.70 79.17 -16.66
C GLN A 942 -38.31 77.94 -17.34
N ASP A 943 -38.63 78.03 -18.64
CA ASP A 943 -39.32 77.05 -19.51
C ASP A 943 -38.62 75.67 -19.71
N GLY A 944 -37.54 75.37 -18.97
CA GLY A 944 -36.65 74.25 -19.25
C GLY A 944 -36.32 73.29 -18.10
N ARG A 945 -36.88 73.44 -16.90
CA ARG A 945 -36.56 72.52 -15.77
C ARG A 945 -37.20 71.15 -15.96
N CYS A 946 -38.49 71.13 -16.28
CA CYS A 946 -39.24 69.93 -16.62
C CYS A 946 -39.96 70.13 -17.95
N ILE A 947 -39.88 69.12 -18.82
CA ILE A 947 -40.64 69.09 -20.07
C ILE A 947 -41.47 67.81 -20.06
N ALA A 948 -42.76 67.92 -19.76
CA ALA A 948 -43.66 66.78 -19.62
C ALA A 948 -44.95 67.03 -20.41
N VAL A 949 -45.21 66.30 -21.50
CA VAL A 949 -46.22 66.73 -22.50
C VAL A 949 -47.53 65.93 -22.43
N GLY A 950 -47.63 64.94 -21.52
CA GLY A 950 -48.76 64.00 -21.46
C GLY A 950 -49.42 63.90 -20.08
N PRO A 951 -50.75 63.64 -20.01
CA PRO A 951 -51.47 63.46 -18.75
C PRO A 951 -50.99 62.22 -18.00
N GLY A 952 -50.77 62.36 -16.69
CA GLY A 952 -50.30 61.26 -15.84
C GLY A 952 -48.81 60.98 -16.00
N SER A 953 -48.03 61.97 -16.45
CA SER A 953 -46.57 61.87 -16.49
C SER A 953 -45.94 62.00 -15.10
N GLY A 954 -46.74 62.28 -14.08
CA GLY A 954 -46.33 62.45 -12.68
C GLY A 954 -45.87 63.88 -12.36
N MET A 955 -45.73 64.74 -13.37
CA MET A 955 -45.42 66.17 -13.23
C MET A 955 -46.25 66.97 -14.24
N GLN A 956 -46.58 68.23 -13.93
CA GLN A 956 -47.28 69.10 -14.87
C GLN A 956 -46.31 69.64 -15.93
N ASN A 957 -46.87 70.06 -17.08
CA ASN A 957 -46.12 70.70 -18.16
C ASN A 957 -45.87 72.18 -17.84
N ASP A 958 -45.20 72.46 -16.73
CA ASP A 958 -44.90 73.80 -16.24
C ASP A 958 -43.49 73.92 -15.67
N ASP A 959 -43.04 75.17 -15.54
CA ASP A 959 -41.68 75.49 -15.15
C ASP A 959 -41.36 75.11 -13.70
N ASP A 960 -42.38 74.99 -12.84
CA ASP A 960 -42.22 74.65 -11.44
C ASP A 960 -42.21 73.14 -11.18
N CYS A 961 -42.31 72.32 -12.24
CA CYS A 961 -42.34 70.87 -12.19
C CYS A 961 -43.40 70.37 -11.20
N SER A 962 -44.56 71.03 -11.12
CA SER A 962 -45.52 70.77 -10.05
C SER A 962 -46.06 69.32 -10.11
N PRO A 963 -46.43 68.72 -8.96
CA PRO A 963 -47.00 67.37 -8.95
C PRO A 963 -48.27 67.26 -9.81
N GLU A 964 -48.32 66.20 -10.64
CA GLU A 964 -49.52 65.81 -11.38
C GLU A 964 -49.99 64.41 -10.93
N GLY A 965 -51.29 64.26 -10.68
CA GLY A 965 -51.87 62.97 -10.31
C GLY A 965 -51.45 62.51 -8.90
N PRO A 966 -50.97 61.26 -8.72
CA PRO A 966 -50.66 60.72 -7.40
C PRO A 966 -49.30 61.17 -6.83
N SER A 967 -48.43 61.81 -7.64
CA SER A 967 -47.11 62.27 -7.19
C SER A 967 -47.20 63.24 -6.00
N ASP A 968 -46.25 63.17 -5.09
CA ASP A 968 -46.19 63.98 -3.86
C ASP A 968 -44.83 64.69 -3.70
N HIS A 969 -44.09 64.86 -4.80
CA HIS A 969 -42.76 65.45 -4.75
C HIS A 969 -42.78 66.95 -4.46
N THR A 970 -41.67 67.45 -3.91
CA THR A 970 -41.44 68.89 -3.68
C THR A 970 -40.25 69.35 -4.51
N VAL A 971 -40.45 70.38 -5.33
CA VAL A 971 -39.41 70.91 -6.21
C VAL A 971 -38.65 72.03 -5.53
N VAL A 972 -37.31 71.94 -5.54
CA VAL A 972 -36.43 72.95 -4.96
C VAL A 972 -35.57 73.54 -6.06
N SER A 973 -35.87 74.79 -6.44
CA SER A 973 -35.31 75.46 -7.62
C SER A 973 -34.03 76.28 -7.37
N ALA A 974 -33.62 76.45 -6.10
CA ALA A 974 -32.43 77.23 -5.73
C ALA A 974 -31.14 76.39 -5.62
N PHE A 975 -31.14 75.19 -6.19
CA PHE A 975 -30.05 74.23 -6.10
C PHE A 975 -29.17 74.30 -7.34
N ASP A 976 -28.04 75.00 -7.23
CA ASP A 976 -27.03 75.11 -8.28
C ASP A 976 -25.72 74.47 -7.80
N LEU A 977 -25.31 73.42 -8.50
CA LEU A 977 -24.08 72.68 -8.24
C LEU A 977 -22.96 72.99 -9.23
N ALA A 978 -23.18 73.89 -10.19
CA ALA A 978 -22.21 74.22 -11.22
C ALA A 978 -20.85 74.60 -10.59
N ASP A 979 -20.85 75.42 -9.54
CA ASP A 979 -19.64 75.84 -8.80
C ASP A 979 -18.98 74.73 -7.95
N GLN A 980 -19.68 73.62 -7.68
CA GLN A 980 -19.18 72.52 -6.84
C GLN A 980 -18.60 71.35 -7.64
N PHE A 981 -18.95 71.24 -8.93
CA PHE A 981 -18.41 70.23 -9.86
C PHE A 981 -17.60 70.85 -11.00
N VAL A 982 -17.16 72.10 -10.84
CA VAL A 982 -16.17 72.68 -11.76
C VAL A 982 -14.86 71.91 -11.58
N GLY A 983 -14.38 71.32 -12.67
CA GLY A 983 -12.96 70.95 -12.76
C GLY A 983 -12.06 72.16 -12.45
N PRO A 984 -10.75 72.00 -12.25
CA PRO A 984 -9.89 72.92 -11.50
C PRO A 984 -9.80 74.40 -11.96
N ASN A 985 -10.47 74.85 -13.03
CA ASN A 985 -10.19 76.13 -13.69
C ASN A 985 -11.40 77.06 -13.97
N GLY A 986 -12.52 76.96 -13.26
CA GLY A 986 -13.40 78.11 -12.97
C GLY A 986 -13.85 79.05 -14.11
N ILE A 987 -13.99 78.60 -15.37
CA ILE A 987 -14.51 79.43 -16.49
C ILE A 987 -15.37 78.60 -17.44
N VAL A 988 -16.56 79.12 -17.73
CA VAL A 988 -17.52 78.63 -18.75
C VAL A 988 -16.92 78.81 -20.15
N GLY A 989 -16.46 77.72 -20.77
CA GLY A 989 -15.90 77.72 -22.12
C GLY A 989 -15.89 76.32 -22.74
N LEU A 990 -16.28 76.23 -24.01
CA LEU A 990 -16.44 75.01 -24.82
C LEU A 990 -15.36 73.93 -24.55
N TYR A 991 -15.89 72.75 -24.20
CA TYR A 991 -15.27 71.46 -23.85
C TYR A 991 -13.97 71.10 -24.60
N LEU A 992 -12.85 71.03 -23.86
CA LEU A 992 -11.73 70.13 -24.13
C LEU A 992 -11.39 69.41 -22.81
N ILE A 993 -11.56 68.09 -22.84
CA ILE A 993 -11.66 67.17 -21.70
C ILE A 993 -10.31 67.04 -20.99
N GLY A 994 -10.27 67.41 -19.69
CA GLY A 994 -9.11 67.27 -18.82
C GLY A 994 -9.52 66.79 -17.42
N ASN A 995 -9.54 65.46 -17.25
CA ASN A 995 -9.88 64.69 -16.05
C ASN A 995 -9.02 65.06 -14.84
N ASN A 996 -9.58 65.43 -13.69
CA ASN A 996 -8.85 65.28 -12.40
C ASN A 996 -9.69 65.32 -11.11
N TRP A 997 -10.96 65.71 -11.12
CA TRP A 997 -11.77 65.71 -9.88
C TRP A 997 -12.45 64.37 -9.60
N PHE A 998 -13.06 63.77 -10.62
CA PHE A 998 -13.59 62.41 -10.53
C PHE A 998 -12.51 61.31 -10.60
N ALA A 999 -11.22 61.66 -10.66
CA ALA A 999 -10.13 60.70 -10.73
C ALA A 999 -9.83 60.02 -9.37
N VAL A 1000 -10.17 60.67 -8.25
CA VAL A 1000 -9.66 60.33 -6.90
C VAL A 1000 -10.60 59.42 -6.09
N ALA A 1001 -11.91 59.37 -6.39
CA ALA A 1001 -12.87 58.51 -5.67
C ALA A 1001 -12.90 57.08 -6.23
N ASN A 1002 -12.61 56.06 -5.41
CA ASN A 1002 -12.56 54.66 -5.84
C ASN A 1002 -13.95 54.00 -5.97
N ASP A 1003 -14.97 54.53 -5.29
CA ASP A 1003 -16.37 54.09 -5.25
C ASP A 1003 -17.27 55.23 -4.69
N PHE A 1004 -18.58 54.97 -4.50
CA PHE A 1004 -19.54 55.93 -3.93
C PHE A 1004 -19.19 56.32 -2.47
N SER A 1005 -18.62 55.42 -1.67
CA SER A 1005 -18.22 55.72 -0.27
C SER A 1005 -16.97 56.63 -0.20
N GLY A 1006 -16.05 56.49 -1.15
CA GLY A 1006 -14.82 57.28 -1.27
C GLY A 1006 -15.04 58.72 -1.77
N ILE A 1007 -16.24 59.07 -2.23
CA ILE A 1007 -16.61 60.47 -2.54
C ILE A 1007 -16.54 61.34 -1.27
N GLY A 1008 -16.79 60.75 -0.10
CA GLY A 1008 -16.69 61.45 1.19
C GLY A 1008 -15.27 61.92 1.56
N ASN A 1009 -14.24 61.29 0.99
CA ASN A 1009 -12.84 61.66 1.22
C ASN A 1009 -12.29 62.66 0.18
N SER A 1010 -13.00 62.92 -0.91
CA SER A 1010 -12.47 63.65 -2.08
C SER A 1010 -13.24 64.91 -2.46
N LEU A 1011 -14.48 65.12 -2.00
CA LEU A 1011 -15.19 66.38 -2.27
C LEU A 1011 -14.74 67.44 -1.25
N THR A 1012 -13.70 68.20 -1.61
CA THR A 1012 -13.37 69.43 -0.88
C THR A 1012 -14.25 70.54 -1.44
N VAL A 1013 -15.31 70.93 -0.73
CA VAL A 1013 -15.98 72.21 -0.98
C VAL A 1013 -14.90 73.31 -0.80
N PRO A 1014 -14.66 74.21 -1.77
CA PRO A 1014 -13.64 75.23 -1.62
C PRO A 1014 -13.86 76.09 -0.35
N PRO A 1015 -12.78 76.54 0.29
CA PRO A 1015 -12.78 76.93 1.69
C PRO A 1015 -13.40 78.32 1.92
N ALA A 1016 -14.58 78.33 2.49
CA ALA A 1016 -14.79 79.14 3.69
C ALA A 1016 -14.70 78.18 4.87
N TYR A 1017 -13.62 78.28 5.66
CA TYR A 1017 -13.31 77.63 6.96
C TYR A 1017 -12.11 76.65 7.00
N PRO A 1018 -11.31 76.69 8.08
CA PRO A 1018 -9.89 76.36 8.06
C PRO A 1018 -9.58 74.88 8.25
N ALA A 1019 -8.56 74.43 7.52
CA ALA A 1019 -8.01 73.09 7.50
C ALA A 1019 -6.92 72.91 8.56
N ASN A 1020 -7.09 71.96 9.49
CA ASN A 1020 -6.02 71.38 10.31
C ASN A 1020 -6.54 70.31 11.30
N SER A 1021 -6.88 69.11 10.79
CA SER A 1021 -6.72 67.77 11.42
C SER A 1021 -7.64 66.76 10.71
N TYR A 1022 -7.25 65.48 10.64
CA TYR A 1022 -7.93 64.36 9.95
C TYR A 1022 -7.51 64.08 8.50
N ARG A 1023 -6.23 63.71 8.35
CA ARG A 1023 -5.77 62.70 7.38
C ARG A 1023 -5.24 61.53 8.22
N ASP A 1024 -5.92 60.38 8.25
CA ASP A 1024 -5.25 59.07 8.25
C ASP A 1024 -6.23 57.87 8.14
N ARG A 1025 -5.87 56.99 7.20
CA ARG A 1025 -6.16 55.56 6.91
C ARG A 1025 -7.36 54.84 7.54
N CYS A 1026 -8.16 54.23 6.65
CA CYS A 1026 -8.95 53.04 6.92
C CYS A 1026 -8.04 51.80 6.97
N ASP A 1027 -7.27 51.60 8.05
CA ASP A 1027 -6.66 50.30 8.33
C ASP A 1027 -7.24 49.73 9.64
N GLY A 1028 -8.06 48.68 9.47
CA GLY A 1028 -8.08 47.44 10.24
C GLY A 1028 -8.24 47.42 11.77
N THR A 1029 -8.28 48.53 12.52
CA THR A 1029 -8.37 48.42 13.99
C THR A 1029 -9.35 49.41 14.62
N VAL A 1030 -10.41 48.83 15.19
CA VAL A 1030 -11.44 49.41 16.08
C VAL A 1030 -12.46 50.33 15.41
N LEU A 1031 -13.69 49.79 15.31
CA LEU A 1031 -14.93 50.48 14.98
C LEU A 1031 -15.12 51.72 15.87
N THR A 1032 -14.90 52.91 15.32
CA THR A 1032 -15.60 54.17 15.66
C THR A 1032 -15.12 55.29 14.73
N GLY A 1033 -15.90 55.61 13.68
CA GLY A 1033 -15.80 56.92 13.01
C GLY A 1033 -15.55 56.98 11.49
N CYS A 1034 -15.96 55.99 10.69
CA CYS A 1034 -16.04 56.19 9.24
C CYS A 1034 -17.21 57.13 8.90
N ARG A 1035 -16.93 58.29 8.29
CA ARG A 1035 -17.94 59.24 7.84
C ARG A 1035 -18.26 58.97 6.37
N GLU A 1036 -19.37 58.30 6.12
CA GLU A 1036 -19.96 58.23 4.79
C GLU A 1036 -20.60 59.58 4.45
N PHE A 1037 -20.47 59.98 3.19
CA PHE A 1037 -20.98 61.26 2.68
C PHE A 1037 -22.51 61.19 2.59
N ASP A 1038 -23.15 61.97 3.44
CA ASP A 1038 -24.60 62.06 3.64
C ASP A 1038 -25.22 63.01 2.60
N TRP A 1039 -26.17 62.52 1.81
CA TRP A 1039 -26.93 63.29 0.82
C TRP A 1039 -28.35 63.54 1.33
N GLN A 1040 -28.45 64.04 2.55
CA GLN A 1040 -29.65 64.77 2.94
C GLN A 1040 -29.73 66.11 2.21
N LEU A 1041 -30.65 66.15 1.25
CA LEU A 1041 -30.99 67.38 0.57
C LEU A 1041 -31.95 68.19 1.45
N LEU A 1042 -31.37 69.00 2.33
CA LEU A 1042 -32.10 69.86 3.27
C LEU A 1042 -32.53 71.19 2.62
N ILE A 1043 -33.81 71.53 2.76
CA ILE A 1043 -34.33 72.87 2.44
C ILE A 1043 -33.98 73.80 3.61
N THR A 1044 -32.75 74.31 3.66
CA THR A 1044 -32.39 75.40 4.58
C THR A 1044 -32.06 76.67 3.79
N ALA A 1045 -32.95 77.66 3.83
CA ALA A 1045 -32.68 79.00 3.30
C ALA A 1045 -31.48 79.63 4.04
N PRO A 1046 -30.56 80.35 3.37
CA PRO A 1046 -30.68 80.92 2.03
C PRO A 1046 -29.88 80.18 0.94
N SER A 1047 -29.37 78.96 1.18
CA SER A 1047 -28.55 78.24 0.19
C SER A 1047 -28.77 76.73 0.26
N PRO A 1048 -29.49 76.13 -0.69
CA PRO A 1048 -29.47 74.69 -0.91
C PRO A 1048 -28.04 74.27 -1.23
N GLY A 1049 -27.55 73.23 -0.56
CA GLY A 1049 -26.23 72.68 -0.84
C GLY A 1049 -26.09 71.32 -0.18
N PHE A 1050 -25.15 70.51 -0.66
CA PHE A 1050 -24.79 69.28 0.02
C PHE A 1050 -24.20 69.64 1.39
N ARG A 1051 -24.99 69.46 2.46
CA ARG A 1051 -24.52 69.64 3.83
C ARG A 1051 -24.46 68.29 4.50
N ASN A 1052 -23.33 68.02 5.13
CA ASN A 1052 -23.24 67.07 6.23
C ASN A 1052 -23.81 67.76 7.49
N ALA A 1053 -25.13 67.95 7.54
CA ALA A 1053 -25.82 68.63 8.62
C ALA A 1053 -26.79 67.68 9.33
N LEU A 1054 -26.40 67.26 10.53
CA LEU A 1054 -27.25 66.60 11.52
C LEU A 1054 -28.30 67.59 12.05
N ALA A 1055 -29.37 67.82 11.29
CA ALA A 1055 -30.61 68.36 11.82
C ALA A 1055 -31.70 67.30 11.60
N CYS A 1056 -32.38 66.90 12.68
CA CYS A 1056 -33.44 65.89 12.64
C CYS A 1056 -34.58 66.40 11.73
N PRO A 1057 -35.16 65.57 10.85
CA PRO A 1057 -36.26 65.99 9.99
C PRO A 1057 -37.54 66.19 10.83
N ASP A 1058 -38.08 67.42 10.84
CA ASP A 1058 -39.15 67.85 11.75
C ASP A 1058 -40.56 67.27 11.46
N THR A 1059 -40.78 66.58 10.34
CA THR A 1059 -42.03 65.82 10.08
C THR A 1059 -41.80 64.82 8.95
N LEU A 1060 -41.88 63.52 9.22
CA LEU A 1060 -41.65 62.45 8.23
C LEU A 1060 -42.92 62.10 7.44
N PRO A 1061 -43.01 62.39 6.11
CA PRO A 1061 -43.94 61.67 5.24
C PRO A 1061 -43.41 60.24 4.97
N THR A 1062 -44.34 59.30 4.76
CA THR A 1062 -44.16 57.86 4.50
C THR A 1062 -42.79 57.41 3.96
N MET A 1063 -42.06 56.58 4.73
CA MET A 1063 -40.62 56.30 4.55
C MET A 1063 -40.26 55.04 3.74
N SER A 1064 -41.22 54.20 3.35
CA SER A 1064 -40.93 52.97 2.59
C SER A 1064 -40.99 53.17 1.07
N VAL A 1065 -40.14 52.45 0.35
CA VAL A 1065 -40.23 52.19 -1.09
C VAL A 1065 -40.71 50.77 -1.26
N THR A 1066 -41.66 50.55 -2.15
CA THR A 1066 -42.06 49.21 -2.58
C THR A 1066 -41.69 49.03 -4.03
N HIS A 1067 -40.88 48.01 -4.32
CA HIS A 1067 -40.49 47.62 -5.66
C HIS A 1067 -40.82 46.14 -5.90
N THR A 1068 -41.33 45.80 -7.08
CA THR A 1068 -41.69 44.42 -7.44
C THR A 1068 -40.74 43.92 -8.51
N PHE A 1069 -39.84 43.02 -8.12
CA PHE A 1069 -39.11 42.16 -9.03
C PHE A 1069 -39.98 40.95 -9.40
N SER A 1070 -39.56 40.17 -10.39
CA SER A 1070 -40.24 38.90 -10.71
C SER A 1070 -40.05 37.81 -9.65
N SER A 1071 -39.01 37.91 -8.81
CA SER A 1071 -38.84 37.04 -7.63
C SER A 1071 -39.79 37.40 -6.50
N GLY A 1072 -40.31 38.62 -6.45
CA GLY A 1072 -41.27 39.07 -5.44
C GLY A 1072 -41.29 40.58 -5.22
N THR A 1073 -42.10 41.01 -4.24
CA THR A 1073 -42.25 42.42 -3.89
C THR A 1073 -41.46 42.73 -2.63
N TYR A 1074 -40.58 43.73 -2.71
CA TYR A 1074 -39.69 44.12 -1.64
C TYR A 1074 -40.08 45.52 -1.17
N THR A 1075 -40.27 45.66 0.14
CA THR A 1075 -40.52 46.96 0.78
C THR A 1075 -39.33 47.29 1.67
N PHE A 1076 -38.68 48.41 1.38
CA PHE A 1076 -37.43 48.82 2.00
C PHE A 1076 -37.44 50.31 2.29
N LEU A 1077 -36.50 50.78 3.10
CA LEU A 1077 -36.47 52.17 3.51
C LEU A 1077 -35.82 53.08 2.48
N ARG A 1078 -36.46 54.22 2.20
CA ARG A 1078 -36.03 55.22 1.19
C ARG A 1078 -34.61 55.75 1.41
N ASN A 1079 -34.21 55.92 2.67
CA ASN A 1079 -32.95 56.56 3.08
C ASN A 1079 -32.08 55.63 3.93
N ALA A 1080 -32.24 54.32 3.74
CA ALA A 1080 -31.38 53.36 4.42
C ALA A 1080 -30.88 52.29 3.45
N TYR A 1081 -29.69 51.79 3.74
CA TYR A 1081 -29.13 50.64 3.03
C TYR A 1081 -28.58 49.64 4.05
N ALA A 1082 -28.61 48.36 3.70
CA ALA A 1082 -28.12 47.28 4.55
C ALA A 1082 -26.60 47.37 4.70
N LEU A 1083 -26.11 47.32 5.94
CA LEU A 1083 -24.67 47.23 6.19
C LEU A 1083 -24.21 45.82 5.84
N GLU A 1084 -23.07 45.70 5.16
CA GLU A 1084 -22.48 44.40 4.79
C GLU A 1084 -21.90 43.62 5.99
N THR A 1085 -22.40 43.85 7.20
CA THR A 1085 -21.85 43.36 8.48
C THR A 1085 -22.78 42.43 9.25
N ASP A 1086 -24.03 42.22 8.82
CA ASP A 1086 -25.02 41.39 9.51
C ASP A 1086 -25.01 39.91 9.10
N ALA A 1087 -23.97 39.48 8.37
CA ALA A 1087 -23.74 38.08 7.98
C ALA A 1087 -24.79 37.49 7.01
N ASP A 1088 -25.82 38.23 6.64
CA ASP A 1088 -26.83 37.76 5.69
C ASP A 1088 -26.41 38.11 4.25
N TRP A 1089 -26.36 37.11 3.39
CA TRP A 1089 -26.15 37.30 1.95
C TRP A 1089 -27.45 37.76 1.30
N ASP A 1090 -27.89 38.96 1.65
CA ASP A 1090 -29.13 39.57 1.20
C ASP A 1090 -28.90 40.63 0.10
N LEU A 1091 -30.00 41.26 -0.32
CA LEU A 1091 -29.96 42.40 -1.23
C LEU A 1091 -29.56 43.65 -0.41
N PRO A 1092 -28.88 44.64 -0.99
CA PRO A 1092 -28.30 45.79 -0.29
C PRO A 1092 -29.34 46.83 0.18
N MET A 1093 -30.59 46.41 0.33
CA MET A 1093 -31.75 47.23 0.62
C MET A 1093 -32.10 46.95 2.07
N CYS A 1094 -32.19 47.98 2.90
CA CYS A 1094 -32.54 47.78 4.30
C CYS A 1094 -33.95 47.18 4.45
N MET A 1095 -34.03 45.91 4.84
CA MET A 1095 -35.28 45.16 5.09
C MET A 1095 -35.47 44.86 6.60
N GLY A 1096 -36.56 44.16 6.97
CA GLY A 1096 -36.84 43.83 8.37
C GLY A 1096 -35.75 42.91 8.96
N ASP A 1097 -35.38 43.15 10.23
CA ASP A 1097 -34.34 42.47 11.01
C ASP A 1097 -32.85 42.72 10.64
N GLU A 1098 -32.57 43.50 9.59
CA GLU A 1098 -31.21 43.84 9.13
C GLU A 1098 -30.56 45.00 9.92
N ALA A 1099 -29.21 45.06 9.90
CA ALA A 1099 -28.45 46.18 10.44
C ALA A 1099 -28.33 47.28 9.38
N CYS A 1100 -29.20 48.28 9.44
CA CYS A 1100 -29.22 49.31 8.40
C CYS A 1100 -28.52 50.60 8.81
N LEU A 1101 -27.86 51.24 7.84
CA LEU A 1101 -27.40 52.61 7.99
C LEU A 1101 -28.45 53.58 7.44
N TYR A 1102 -28.93 54.49 8.28
CA TYR A 1102 -29.95 55.49 7.94
C TYR A 1102 -29.33 56.86 7.67
N THR A 1103 -29.72 57.56 6.61
CA THR A 1103 -29.32 58.94 6.32
C THR A 1103 -30.42 59.94 6.73
N PRO A 1104 -30.13 60.96 7.59
CA PRO A 1104 -28.81 61.43 8.00
C PRO A 1104 -28.30 60.64 9.19
N ASN A 1105 -27.16 59.97 9.05
CA ASN A 1105 -26.55 59.06 10.04
C ASN A 1105 -27.29 58.89 11.39
N LEU A 1106 -28.38 58.10 11.34
CA LEU A 1106 -29.04 57.35 12.42
C LEU A 1106 -28.12 56.76 13.49
N GLY A 1107 -26.93 56.34 13.05
CA GLY A 1107 -26.29 55.14 13.56
C GLY A 1107 -26.91 53.86 12.97
N PRO A 1108 -26.25 52.69 13.13
CA PRO A 1108 -26.82 51.40 12.77
C PRO A 1108 -28.04 51.08 13.65
N TYR A 1109 -29.14 50.66 13.04
CA TYR A 1109 -30.33 50.21 13.75
C TYR A 1109 -30.69 48.78 13.30
N GLN A 1110 -30.76 47.86 14.27
CA GLN A 1110 -31.37 46.55 14.13
C GLN A 1110 -32.69 46.59 14.91
N GLY A 1111 -33.78 46.08 14.33
CA GLY A 1111 -35.17 46.19 14.81
C GLY A 1111 -35.48 45.69 16.24
N HIS A 1112 -34.48 45.27 17.02
CA HIS A 1112 -34.67 44.67 18.34
C HIS A 1112 -33.82 45.28 19.49
N ALA A 1113 -32.99 46.30 19.24
CA ALA A 1113 -32.19 46.96 20.28
C ALA A 1113 -32.67 48.39 20.56
N GLY A 1114 -32.64 48.81 21.83
CA GLY A 1114 -32.90 50.20 22.22
C GLY A 1114 -31.92 51.14 21.52
N LEU A 1115 -32.46 52.19 20.87
CA LEU A 1115 -31.70 53.23 20.17
C LEU A 1115 -30.54 53.72 21.06
N THR A 1116 -29.30 53.50 20.63
CA THR A 1116 -28.18 54.22 21.23
C THR A 1116 -28.25 55.68 20.79
N ASN A 1117 -27.84 56.57 21.69
CA ASN A 1117 -28.13 58.00 21.69
C ASN A 1117 -27.67 58.70 20.39
N SER A 1118 -28.54 58.75 19.37
CA SER A 1118 -28.26 59.33 18.04
C SER A 1118 -28.35 60.85 18.01
N GLY A 1119 -28.52 61.51 19.17
CA GLY A 1119 -28.60 62.96 19.27
C GLY A 1119 -29.92 63.57 18.78
N CYS A 1120 -30.86 62.78 18.27
CA CYS A 1120 -32.23 63.22 17.95
C CYS A 1120 -33.18 62.90 19.10
N THR A 1121 -33.60 63.92 19.86
CA THR A 1121 -34.47 63.77 21.04
C THR A 1121 -35.89 63.29 20.72
N ASP A 1122 -36.39 63.53 19.51
CA ASP A 1122 -37.77 63.18 19.14
C ASP A 1122 -37.94 61.72 18.68
N LEU A 1123 -36.85 61.01 18.38
CA LEU A 1123 -36.87 59.56 18.09
C LEU A 1123 -36.91 58.70 19.36
N VAL A 1124 -36.62 59.27 20.52
CA VAL A 1124 -36.56 58.54 21.81
C VAL A 1124 -37.95 58.31 22.40
N ALA A 1125 -38.97 59.02 21.91
CA ALA A 1125 -40.32 58.97 22.47
C ALA A 1125 -41.29 58.03 21.72
N ASP A 1126 -40.93 57.53 20.53
CA ASP A 1126 -41.73 56.54 19.80
C ASP A 1126 -40.95 55.21 19.68
N PRO A 1127 -41.20 54.22 20.56
CA PRO A 1127 -40.55 52.91 20.51
C PRO A 1127 -41.07 52.04 19.35
N THR A 1128 -42.00 52.57 18.54
CA THR A 1128 -42.50 51.94 17.34
C THR A 1128 -42.29 52.91 16.19
N PHE A 1129 -41.61 52.50 15.12
CA PHE A 1129 -41.82 53.18 13.85
C PHE A 1129 -43.28 52.90 13.41
N GLY A 1130 -44.27 53.58 14.00
CA GLY A 1130 -45.69 53.17 14.01
C GLY A 1130 -46.37 53.13 12.64
N ASN A 1131 -45.67 53.56 11.58
CA ASN A 1131 -46.11 53.54 10.18
C ASN A 1131 -45.12 52.84 9.23
N VAL A 1132 -44.11 52.13 9.76
CA VAL A 1132 -43.20 51.30 8.98
C VAL A 1132 -43.52 49.85 9.30
N ASP A 1133 -44.18 49.18 8.38
CA ASP A 1133 -44.45 47.75 8.44
C ASP A 1133 -43.16 47.03 7.98
N PHE A 1134 -42.31 46.63 8.93
CA PHE A 1134 -41.13 45.82 8.64
C PHE A 1134 -41.60 44.43 8.23
N GLN A 1135 -41.18 43.95 7.06
CA GLN A 1135 -41.50 42.61 6.61
C GLN A 1135 -40.39 41.65 7.07
N GLU A 1136 -40.77 40.70 7.92
CA GLU A 1136 -39.96 39.54 8.33
C GLU A 1136 -40.04 38.49 7.22
N PHE A 1137 -38.89 38.03 6.72
CA PHE A 1137 -38.84 36.93 5.76
C PHE A 1137 -38.85 35.59 6.52
N ASN A 1138 -39.66 34.64 6.07
CA ASN A 1138 -39.66 33.29 6.66
C ASN A 1138 -38.43 32.46 6.21
N SER A 1139 -37.64 32.93 5.24
CA SER A 1139 -36.45 32.29 4.67
C SER A 1139 -35.49 33.32 4.07
N ASN A 1140 -34.18 33.06 4.09
CA ASN A 1140 -33.15 33.99 3.60
C ASN A 1140 -33.36 34.43 2.14
N GLY A 1141 -33.69 35.70 1.91
CA GLY A 1141 -33.57 36.35 0.60
C GLY A 1141 -34.48 35.83 -0.53
N VAL A 1142 -35.40 34.92 -0.24
CA VAL A 1142 -36.46 34.48 -1.16
C VAL A 1142 -37.81 34.69 -0.45
N PRO A 1143 -38.74 35.47 -1.04
CA PRO A 1143 -40.05 35.72 -0.43
C PRO A 1143 -40.95 34.47 -0.39
#